data_AF-A0A498ARW5-F1
#
_entry.id   AF-A0A498ARW5-F1
#
_cell.length_a   1.000
_cell.length_b   1.000
_cell.length_c   1.000
_cell.angle_alpha   90.00
_cell.angle_beta   90.00
_cell.angle_gamma   90.00
#
_symmetry.space_group_name_H-M   'P 1'
#
loop_
_entity.id
_entity.type
_entity.pdbx_description
1 polymer ?
#
loop_
_entity_poly.entity_id
_entity_poly.type
_entity_poly.pdbx_seq_one_letter_code
_entity_poly.pdbx_strand_id
1 'polypeptide(L)'
;MFSALVAAALVATAVPAQAQGRPSAALQQAEPNQVQGLTVVQGDGYATLAWTRVEGATDYQIERTPLAADGTPGTPVIAGVWRPNRQVNNDEPTFADAGFAPGNGFQWRVRARFGTEAQPYSAPVSGTTRGHWGDPGTPGENLRTQWEETLGAQYTSDVNEYAYTAALDGASDRVRVVEIGRTVLNRPINMLVIGYPRPAATPEAVAATNPLMVNCNVHGNEPGDREACLIMARQLAFTKDARTLDLLSKTTMLIVPTLNGDGRAANTRGNSTGQDLNRDHSLIRQPETHALAGMVRDYRPIAGYDGHEYGNTNTGDLPMLPPRHQNVAQGIFDESQKMIEGHMYSQGARDGWWACPYGCTAGATVGLSEETILRNTLGLKNVVNSLLELRSSGGPTRPDESNTANNRRRKTYSALWTFTEFLRYHGASVQAITKARAEAITSQSANEGRIVFRGSRKIEAYPAPHPGEAPPPADAPTPERILEQPPCAYRLTEQQYHGERTDGPTGQRTTVAQRLAAHGWKVIKVGDSYLVPLSQPQRGLIPLLLDEQAVEGLVAGERVAPTLTGTRNGPLVVSGVACLDGATVRGPVQVRPGAALIVNGSSINGPVDATGAAGFVLTDSRVNGPVRATGTQGPVVLVGNQVTGPVGVVGSGVVAPLVAGNTVNGPLTCTGNSPAPTNMEVANSVSGPKFSQCAQL
;
A
#
# COMPACT_ATOMS: atom_id res chain seq x y z
N MET A 1 -15.93 15.32 -71.75
CA MET A 1 -14.50 15.12 -72.07
C MET A 1 -13.71 16.06 -71.17
N PHE A 2 -13.44 15.68 -69.93
CA PHE A 2 -12.26 14.94 -69.43
C PHE A 2 -10.95 15.76 -69.48
N SER A 3 -10.47 16.19 -68.31
CA SER A 3 -9.17 15.75 -67.80
C SER A 3 -9.05 16.03 -66.31
N ALA A 4 -8.85 14.95 -65.56
CA ALA A 4 -8.55 14.91 -64.15
C ALA A 4 -7.03 14.99 -63.95
N LEU A 5 -6.58 15.67 -62.89
CA LEU A 5 -5.20 15.62 -62.41
C LEU A 5 -5.23 15.28 -60.92
N VAL A 6 -4.75 14.06 -60.66
CA VAL A 6 -4.60 13.41 -59.35
C VAL A 6 -3.25 13.80 -58.77
N ALA A 7 -3.23 14.23 -57.50
CA ALA A 7 -2.01 14.39 -56.73
C ALA A 7 -1.61 13.04 -56.10
N ALA A 8 -0.39 12.58 -56.39
CA ALA A 8 0.17 11.35 -55.85
C ALA A 8 0.86 11.60 -54.49
N ALA A 9 0.54 10.77 -53.50
CA ALA A 9 1.28 10.67 -52.23
C ALA A 9 2.24 9.47 -52.28
N LEU A 10 3.52 9.72 -52.03
CA LEU A 10 4.57 8.70 -51.92
C LEU A 10 4.56 8.09 -50.51
N VAL A 11 4.27 6.80 -50.42
CA VAL A 11 4.55 5.96 -49.24
C VAL A 11 5.77 5.11 -49.57
N ALA A 12 6.85 5.28 -48.83
CA ALA A 12 8.03 4.42 -48.89
C ALA A 12 7.84 3.23 -47.94
N THR A 13 7.68 2.03 -48.50
CA THR A 13 7.66 0.77 -47.76
C THR A 13 9.07 0.19 -47.68
N ALA A 14 9.62 0.11 -46.47
CA ALA A 14 10.84 -0.65 -46.20
C ALA A 14 10.47 -2.13 -45.96
N VAL A 15 11.03 -3.02 -46.79
CA VAL A 15 10.83 -4.47 -46.75
C VAL A 15 11.77 -5.10 -45.71
N PRO A 16 11.31 -5.93 -44.77
CA PRO A 16 12.20 -6.77 -43.98
C PRO A 16 12.60 -8.04 -44.76
N ALA A 17 13.88 -8.39 -44.66
CA ALA A 17 14.48 -9.56 -45.30
C ALA A 17 13.86 -10.88 -44.79
N GLN A 18 13.41 -11.71 -45.73
CA GLN A 18 12.85 -13.04 -45.48
C GLN A 18 13.98 -14.04 -45.19
N ALA A 19 13.98 -14.65 -44.01
CA ALA A 19 14.73 -15.88 -43.76
C ALA A 19 13.97 -17.04 -44.44
N GLN A 20 14.62 -17.72 -45.40
CA GLN A 20 14.09 -18.89 -46.08
C GLN A 20 14.23 -20.13 -45.19
N GLY A 21 13.11 -20.61 -44.66
CA GLY A 21 12.92 -21.98 -44.19
C GLY A 21 11.58 -22.48 -44.73
N ARG A 22 11.59 -23.48 -45.62
CA ARG A 22 10.37 -24.09 -46.17
C ARG A 22 9.62 -24.87 -45.08
N PRO A 23 8.31 -24.66 -44.87
CA PRO A 23 7.50 -25.66 -44.19
C PRO A 23 7.03 -26.71 -45.21
N SER A 24 7.51 -27.94 -45.08
CA SER A 24 6.75 -29.11 -45.52
C SER A 24 5.89 -29.57 -44.34
N ALA A 25 4.72 -28.98 -44.20
CA ALA A 25 3.66 -29.56 -43.38
C ALA A 25 2.37 -29.48 -44.20
N ALA A 26 1.82 -30.64 -44.55
CA ALA A 26 0.43 -30.71 -44.94
C ALA A 26 -0.40 -30.00 -43.85
N LEU A 27 -1.39 -29.21 -44.25
CA LEU A 27 -2.41 -28.69 -43.33
C LEU A 27 -3.18 -29.91 -42.81
N GLN A 28 -2.66 -30.55 -41.77
CA GLN A 28 -3.33 -31.61 -41.06
C GLN A 28 -4.56 -30.96 -40.42
N GLN A 29 -5.75 -31.38 -40.84
CA GLN A 29 -6.99 -30.90 -40.23
C GLN A 29 -6.90 -31.15 -38.73
N ALA A 30 -7.16 -30.10 -37.94
CA ALA A 30 -7.17 -30.20 -36.49
C ALA A 30 -8.14 -31.31 -36.07
N GLU A 31 -7.71 -32.16 -35.13
CA GLU A 31 -8.58 -33.19 -34.58
C GLU A 31 -9.77 -32.54 -33.84
N PRO A 32 -10.93 -33.22 -33.73
CA PRO A 32 -12.04 -32.72 -32.93
C PRO A 32 -11.58 -32.32 -31.52
N ASN A 33 -12.01 -31.14 -31.06
CA ASN A 33 -11.67 -30.57 -29.74
C ASN A 33 -10.18 -30.31 -29.49
N GLN A 34 -9.30 -30.43 -30.51
CA GLN A 34 -7.91 -30.06 -30.39
C GLN A 34 -7.79 -28.55 -30.13
N VAL A 35 -7.00 -28.17 -29.13
CA VAL A 35 -6.71 -26.76 -28.84
C VAL A 35 -5.94 -26.13 -30.00
N GLN A 36 -6.39 -24.97 -30.46
CA GLN A 36 -5.76 -24.22 -31.55
C GLN A 36 -5.31 -22.83 -31.10
N GLY A 37 -4.48 -22.18 -31.91
CA GLY A 37 -4.05 -20.80 -31.68
C GLY A 37 -3.18 -20.61 -30.44
N LEU A 38 -2.47 -21.66 -29.98
CA LEU A 38 -1.55 -21.53 -28.85
C LEU A 38 -0.45 -20.52 -29.19
N THR A 39 -0.28 -19.52 -28.35
CA THR A 39 0.79 -18.52 -28.41
C THR A 39 1.50 -18.45 -27.07
N VAL A 40 2.76 -18.03 -27.08
CA VAL A 40 3.59 -17.89 -25.87
C VAL A 40 4.29 -16.54 -25.89
N VAL A 41 4.06 -15.73 -24.87
CA VAL A 41 4.70 -14.41 -24.67
C VAL A 41 5.55 -14.46 -23.41
N GLN A 42 6.82 -14.09 -23.53
CA GLN A 42 7.75 -14.15 -22.40
C GLN A 42 7.63 -12.91 -21.51
N GLY A 43 7.50 -13.14 -20.20
CA GLY A 43 7.61 -12.16 -19.13
C GLY A 43 8.87 -12.37 -18.30
N ASP A 44 9.00 -11.64 -17.19
CA ASP A 44 10.15 -11.74 -16.30
C ASP A 44 9.94 -12.90 -15.32
N GLY A 45 10.55 -14.04 -15.64
CA GLY A 45 10.45 -15.28 -14.85
C GLY A 45 9.13 -16.06 -14.99
N TYR A 46 8.32 -15.69 -15.97
CA TYR A 46 7.12 -16.42 -16.39
C TYR A 46 6.92 -16.32 -17.91
N ALA A 47 6.06 -17.16 -18.46
CA ALA A 47 5.59 -17.10 -19.84
C ALA A 47 4.06 -17.14 -19.86
N THR A 48 3.43 -16.19 -20.55
CA THR A 48 1.99 -16.18 -20.77
C THR A 48 1.66 -17.04 -21.96
N LEU A 49 0.93 -18.13 -21.73
CA LEU A 49 0.33 -18.96 -22.77
C LEU A 49 -1.09 -18.48 -23.01
N ALA A 50 -1.49 -18.33 -24.27
CA ALA A 50 -2.88 -18.01 -24.64
C ALA A 50 -3.34 -18.92 -25.78
N TRP A 51 -4.62 -19.33 -25.79
CA TRP A 51 -5.15 -20.23 -26.81
C TRP A 51 -6.62 -19.97 -27.11
N THR A 52 -7.13 -20.53 -28.22
CA THR A 52 -8.55 -20.47 -28.56
C THR A 52 -9.35 -21.42 -27.66
N ARG A 53 -10.38 -20.89 -26.99
CA ARG A 53 -11.28 -21.67 -26.14
C ARG A 53 -11.96 -22.79 -26.93
N VAL A 54 -11.95 -24.00 -26.37
CA VAL A 54 -12.73 -25.16 -26.82
C VAL A 54 -14.06 -25.17 -26.05
N GLU A 55 -15.17 -25.17 -26.78
CA GLU A 55 -16.51 -25.24 -26.20
C GLU A 55 -16.71 -26.56 -25.43
N GLY A 56 -17.38 -26.52 -24.28
CA GLY A 56 -17.57 -27.69 -23.42
C GLY A 56 -16.36 -28.11 -22.57
N ALA A 57 -15.20 -27.47 -22.74
CA ALA A 57 -14.02 -27.74 -21.91
C ALA A 57 -14.30 -27.46 -20.43
N THR A 58 -14.07 -28.47 -19.59
CA THR A 58 -14.15 -28.36 -18.12
C THR A 58 -12.93 -27.64 -17.55
N ASP A 59 -11.74 -27.94 -18.10
CA ASP A 59 -10.47 -27.31 -17.77
C ASP A 59 -9.44 -27.57 -18.88
N TYR A 60 -8.25 -27.00 -18.75
CA TYR A 60 -7.12 -27.25 -19.64
C TYR A 60 -5.90 -27.69 -18.87
N GLN A 61 -5.16 -28.64 -19.43
CA GLN A 61 -3.84 -29.02 -18.94
C GLN A 61 -2.76 -28.35 -19.79
N ILE A 62 -1.84 -27.68 -19.09
CA ILE A 62 -0.68 -27.02 -19.68
C ILE A 62 0.52 -27.91 -19.46
N GLU A 63 1.09 -28.40 -20.56
CA GLU A 63 2.30 -29.21 -20.55
C GLU A 63 3.51 -28.36 -20.94
N ARG A 64 4.60 -28.51 -20.18
CA ARG A 64 5.89 -27.91 -20.46
C ARG A 64 6.93 -29.01 -20.59
N THR A 65 7.73 -28.96 -21.65
CA THR A 65 8.83 -29.89 -21.90
C THR A 65 10.13 -29.09 -22.00
N PRO A 66 11.15 -29.37 -21.17
CA PRO A 66 12.45 -28.71 -21.32
C PRO A 66 13.09 -29.11 -22.65
N LEU A 67 13.75 -28.15 -23.30
CA LEU A 67 14.52 -28.39 -24.52
C LEU A 67 16.01 -28.28 -24.20
N ALA A 68 16.79 -29.26 -24.66
CA ALA A 68 18.24 -29.15 -24.69
C ALA A 68 18.69 -28.10 -25.72
N ALA A 69 19.96 -27.71 -25.68
CA ALA A 69 20.52 -26.69 -26.58
C ALA A 69 20.44 -27.08 -28.07
N ASP A 70 20.40 -28.37 -28.38
CA ASP A 70 20.22 -28.93 -29.72
C ASP A 70 18.74 -29.04 -30.14
N GLY A 71 17.82 -28.60 -29.28
CA GLY A 71 16.38 -28.67 -29.50
C GLY A 71 15.74 -30.01 -29.11
N THR A 72 16.51 -30.96 -28.57
CA THR A 72 15.97 -32.26 -28.14
C THR A 72 15.03 -32.08 -26.95
N PRO A 73 13.77 -32.55 -27.03
CA PRO A 73 12.84 -32.49 -25.91
C PRO A 73 13.19 -33.49 -24.82
N GLY A 74 13.19 -33.00 -23.57
CA GLY A 74 13.32 -33.82 -22.37
C GLY A 74 11.99 -34.38 -21.89
N THR A 75 11.87 -34.62 -20.58
CA THR A 75 10.66 -35.18 -19.98
C THR A 75 9.58 -34.10 -19.81
N PRO A 76 8.37 -34.28 -20.38
CA PRO A 76 7.27 -33.34 -20.20
C PRO A 76 6.73 -33.37 -18.76
N VAL A 77 6.26 -32.22 -18.29
CA VAL A 77 5.54 -32.06 -17.02
C VAL A 77 4.24 -31.29 -17.25
N ILE A 78 3.22 -31.55 -16.44
CA ILE A 78 2.05 -30.68 -16.38
C ILE A 78 2.42 -29.50 -15.47
N ALA A 79 2.67 -28.34 -16.07
CA ALA A 79 3.00 -27.13 -15.33
C ALA A 79 1.76 -26.55 -14.64
N GLY A 80 0.58 -26.72 -15.25
CA GLY A 80 -0.63 -26.05 -14.81
C GLY A 80 -1.93 -26.75 -15.18
N VAL A 81 -2.97 -26.45 -14.40
CA VAL A 81 -4.35 -26.76 -14.75
C VAL A 81 -5.16 -25.47 -14.68
N TRP A 82 -5.58 -24.96 -15.83
CA TRP A 82 -6.43 -23.78 -15.94
C TRP A 82 -7.89 -24.19 -15.84
N ARG A 83 -8.71 -23.46 -15.07
CA ARG A 83 -10.13 -23.77 -14.90
C ARG A 83 -10.99 -22.51 -15.12
N PRO A 84 -12.13 -22.60 -15.84
CA PRO A 84 -12.98 -21.45 -16.10
C PRO A 84 -13.55 -20.81 -14.82
N ASN A 85 -13.80 -21.61 -13.78
CA ASN A 85 -14.39 -21.09 -12.55
C ASN A 85 -13.44 -20.27 -11.66
N ARG A 86 -12.28 -19.92 -12.19
CA ARG A 86 -11.17 -19.28 -11.48
C ARG A 86 -10.60 -18.11 -12.27
N GLN A 87 -11.27 -17.66 -13.32
CA GLN A 87 -10.72 -16.68 -14.24
C GLN A 87 -11.78 -15.65 -14.58
N VAL A 88 -11.33 -14.40 -14.74
CA VAL A 88 -12.21 -13.29 -15.10
C VAL A 88 -12.35 -13.13 -16.63
N ASN A 89 -11.48 -13.77 -17.42
CA ASN A 89 -11.42 -13.75 -18.89
C ASN A 89 -11.70 -15.12 -19.52
N ASN A 90 -12.80 -15.78 -19.12
CA ASN A 90 -13.08 -17.17 -19.51
C ASN A 90 -13.13 -17.45 -21.01
N ASP A 91 -13.46 -16.46 -21.82
CA ASP A 91 -13.54 -16.59 -23.28
C ASP A 91 -12.18 -16.48 -23.99
N GLU A 92 -11.17 -15.95 -23.30
CA GLU A 92 -9.81 -15.74 -23.79
C GLU A 92 -8.80 -16.37 -22.82
N PRO A 93 -8.70 -17.71 -22.79
CA PRO A 93 -7.96 -18.40 -21.75
C PRO A 93 -6.45 -18.15 -21.87
N THR A 94 -5.86 -17.80 -20.72
CA THR A 94 -4.45 -17.47 -20.55
C THR A 94 -3.89 -18.18 -19.32
N PHE A 95 -2.60 -18.50 -19.33
CA PHE A 95 -1.92 -19.13 -18.20
C PHE A 95 -0.47 -18.64 -18.07
N ALA A 96 -0.10 -18.17 -16.88
CA ALA A 96 1.26 -17.79 -16.55
C ALA A 96 2.03 -19.04 -16.14
N ASP A 97 2.74 -19.66 -17.08
CA ASP A 97 3.71 -20.71 -16.76
C ASP A 97 4.94 -20.08 -16.11
N ALA A 98 5.29 -20.56 -14.92
CA ALA A 98 6.39 -20.04 -14.12
C ALA A 98 7.10 -21.20 -13.39
N GLY A 99 7.98 -20.87 -12.45
CA GLY A 99 8.68 -21.89 -11.67
C GLY A 99 9.81 -22.59 -12.43
N PHE A 100 10.02 -22.30 -13.72
CA PHE A 100 11.19 -22.72 -14.47
C PHE A 100 12.43 -21.88 -14.12
N ALA A 101 13.61 -22.35 -14.53
CA ALA A 101 14.83 -21.55 -14.51
C ALA A 101 14.83 -20.56 -15.70
N PRO A 102 14.95 -19.24 -15.46
CA PRO A 102 14.99 -18.23 -16.52
C PRO A 102 16.12 -18.49 -17.53
N GLY A 103 15.86 -18.30 -18.82
CA GLY A 103 16.83 -18.48 -19.91
C GLY A 103 16.83 -19.88 -20.53
N ASN A 104 16.10 -20.84 -19.95
CA ASN A 104 16.01 -22.19 -20.50
C ASN A 104 15.03 -22.27 -21.69
N GLY A 105 15.31 -23.18 -22.61
CA GLY A 105 14.43 -23.56 -23.72
C GLY A 105 13.31 -24.50 -23.28
N PHE A 106 12.10 -24.28 -23.79
CA PHE A 106 10.93 -25.13 -23.54
C PHE A 106 10.05 -25.29 -24.78
N GLN A 107 9.29 -26.37 -24.78
CA GLN A 107 8.16 -26.64 -25.66
C GLN A 107 6.89 -26.74 -24.84
N TRP A 108 5.84 -26.03 -25.26
CA TRP A 108 4.54 -25.98 -24.62
C TRP A 108 3.47 -26.60 -25.48
N ARG A 109 2.55 -27.32 -24.82
CA ARG A 109 1.31 -27.83 -25.41
C ARG A 109 0.16 -27.63 -24.44
N VAL A 110 -1.04 -27.40 -24.97
CA VAL A 110 -2.26 -27.27 -24.17
C VAL A 110 -3.29 -28.25 -24.69
N ARG A 111 -4.03 -28.91 -23.78
CA ARG A 111 -5.19 -29.74 -24.14
C ARG A 111 -6.40 -29.40 -23.29
N ALA A 112 -7.58 -29.45 -23.89
CA ALA A 112 -8.83 -29.41 -23.16
C ALA A 112 -9.10 -30.74 -22.44
N ARG A 113 -9.91 -30.70 -21.38
CA ARG A 113 -10.50 -31.88 -20.77
C ARG A 113 -12.00 -31.75 -20.63
N PHE A 114 -12.72 -32.82 -20.94
CA PHE A 114 -14.17 -32.92 -20.74
C PHE A 114 -14.41 -33.84 -19.54
N GLY A 115 -14.75 -33.25 -18.40
CA GLY A 115 -14.64 -33.92 -17.10
C GLY A 115 -13.19 -34.33 -16.82
N THR A 116 -12.91 -35.62 -16.82
CA THR A 116 -11.55 -36.16 -16.68
C THR A 116 -10.91 -36.60 -18.00
N GLU A 117 -11.68 -36.65 -19.09
CA GLU A 117 -11.25 -37.15 -20.39
C GLU A 117 -10.35 -36.14 -21.10
N ALA A 118 -9.13 -36.56 -21.42
CA ALA A 118 -8.16 -35.73 -22.12
C ALA A 118 -8.45 -35.68 -23.63
N GLN A 119 -8.51 -34.46 -24.18
CA GLN A 119 -8.61 -34.23 -25.62
C GLN A 119 -7.19 -34.12 -26.24
N PRO A 120 -7.06 -34.14 -27.58
CA PRO A 120 -5.77 -33.98 -28.25
C PRO A 120 -5.06 -32.68 -27.86
N TYR A 121 -3.73 -32.75 -27.73
CA TYR A 121 -2.89 -31.56 -27.50
C TYR A 121 -2.87 -30.66 -28.72
N SER A 122 -2.73 -29.36 -28.47
CA SER A 122 -2.39 -28.38 -29.50
C SER A 122 -1.11 -28.76 -30.24
N ALA A 123 -0.92 -28.17 -31.43
CA ALA A 123 0.41 -28.08 -32.02
C ALA A 123 1.38 -27.46 -30.99
N PRO A 124 2.61 -27.98 -30.88
CA PRO A 124 3.55 -27.45 -29.90
C PRO A 124 4.08 -26.08 -30.31
N VAL A 125 4.32 -25.23 -29.31
CA VAL A 125 5.06 -23.98 -29.47
C VAL A 125 6.35 -24.10 -28.68
N SER A 126 7.49 -23.83 -29.31
CA SER A 126 8.79 -23.88 -28.65
C SER A 126 9.42 -22.48 -28.58
N GLY A 127 10.20 -22.23 -27.53
CA GLY A 127 10.88 -20.95 -27.35
C GLY A 127 11.87 -20.98 -26.18
N THR A 128 12.73 -19.99 -26.14
CA THR A 128 13.64 -19.75 -25.00
C THR A 128 13.04 -18.69 -24.10
N THR A 129 12.99 -18.97 -22.80
CA THR A 129 12.48 -17.99 -21.82
C THR A 129 13.47 -16.85 -21.64
N ARG A 130 13.01 -15.70 -21.15
CA ARG A 130 13.93 -14.61 -20.80
C ARG A 130 14.86 -15.07 -19.69
N GLY A 131 16.14 -14.74 -19.80
CA GLY A 131 17.10 -14.87 -18.69
C GLY A 131 16.75 -13.92 -17.54
N HIS A 132 17.54 -13.98 -16.46
CA HIS A 132 17.47 -12.97 -15.40
C HIS A 132 17.57 -11.56 -16.00
N TRP A 133 16.72 -10.65 -15.54
CA TRP A 133 16.74 -9.27 -16.00
C TRP A 133 18.11 -8.61 -15.75
N GLY A 134 18.57 -7.82 -16.72
CA GLY A 134 19.82 -7.07 -16.68
C GLY A 134 20.96 -7.75 -17.44
N ASP A 135 21.73 -6.98 -18.20
CA ASP A 135 22.89 -7.46 -18.94
C ASP A 135 24.04 -7.85 -17.99
N PRO A 136 24.50 -9.12 -17.98
CA PRO A 136 25.62 -9.56 -17.16
C PRO A 136 26.94 -8.82 -17.45
N GLY A 137 27.09 -8.21 -18.63
CA GLY A 137 28.24 -7.39 -19.01
C GLY A 137 28.16 -5.93 -18.54
N THR A 138 27.00 -5.48 -18.05
CA THR A 138 26.79 -4.09 -17.62
C THR A 138 26.92 -3.97 -16.09
N PRO A 139 27.80 -3.11 -15.56
CA PRO A 139 27.94 -2.89 -14.13
C PRO A 139 26.61 -2.50 -13.46
N GLY A 140 26.29 -3.14 -12.33
CA GLY A 140 25.05 -2.92 -11.60
C GLY A 140 23.90 -3.79 -12.09
N GLU A 141 23.65 -3.82 -13.41
CA GLU A 141 22.68 -4.75 -14.03
C GLU A 141 23.06 -6.22 -13.78
N ASN A 142 24.35 -6.51 -13.59
CA ASN A 142 24.90 -7.83 -13.31
C ASN A 142 24.80 -8.28 -11.84
N LEU A 143 24.40 -7.42 -10.90
CA LEU A 143 24.21 -7.81 -9.50
C LEU A 143 23.15 -8.90 -9.40
N ARG A 144 23.38 -9.95 -8.61
CA ARG A 144 22.41 -11.04 -8.38
C ARG A 144 22.26 -11.29 -6.89
N THR A 145 21.04 -11.66 -6.49
CA THR A 145 20.84 -12.18 -5.13
C THR A 145 21.28 -13.64 -5.07
N GLN A 146 21.60 -14.15 -3.87
CA GLN A 146 21.89 -15.58 -3.68
C GLN A 146 20.71 -16.45 -4.16
N TRP A 147 19.47 -15.95 -4.04
CA TRP A 147 18.31 -16.66 -4.57
C TRP A 147 18.36 -16.79 -6.10
N GLU A 148 18.76 -15.75 -6.82
CA GLU A 148 18.91 -15.83 -8.28
C GLU A 148 20.06 -16.75 -8.68
N GLU A 149 21.21 -16.65 -8.02
CA GLU A 149 22.40 -17.48 -8.30
C GLU A 149 22.13 -18.97 -8.10
N THR A 150 21.34 -19.31 -7.08
CA THR A 150 20.96 -20.69 -6.77
C THR A 150 19.68 -21.13 -7.46
N LEU A 151 19.11 -20.30 -8.34
CA LEU A 151 17.83 -20.53 -9.01
C LEU A 151 16.72 -20.92 -8.02
N GLY A 152 16.65 -20.27 -6.86
CA GLY A 152 15.65 -20.53 -5.82
C GLY A 152 15.90 -21.78 -4.97
N ALA A 153 17.02 -22.48 -5.13
CA ALA A 153 17.40 -23.57 -4.23
C ALA A 153 17.70 -23.07 -2.81
N GLN A 154 18.21 -21.85 -2.68
CA GLN A 154 18.37 -21.14 -1.41
C GLN A 154 17.73 -19.76 -1.48
N TYR A 155 17.27 -19.26 -0.34
CA TYR A 155 16.89 -17.86 -0.21
C TYR A 155 18.10 -17.03 0.16
N THR A 156 18.05 -15.74 -0.18
CA THR A 156 19.09 -14.80 0.19
C THR A 156 19.18 -14.72 1.71
N SER A 157 20.38 -14.86 2.29
CA SER A 157 20.61 -14.63 3.72
C SER A 157 20.48 -13.15 4.09
N ASP A 158 20.43 -12.84 5.38
CA ASP A 158 20.51 -11.47 5.88
C ASP A 158 21.84 -10.81 5.49
N VAL A 159 22.97 -11.52 5.68
CA VAL A 159 24.30 -11.05 5.27
C VAL A 159 24.36 -10.70 3.78
N ASN A 160 23.84 -11.58 2.92
CA ASN A 160 23.86 -11.36 1.48
C ASN A 160 22.90 -10.25 1.04
N GLU A 161 21.77 -10.06 1.73
CA GLU A 161 20.88 -8.91 1.49
C GLU A 161 21.56 -7.59 1.83
N TYR A 162 22.27 -7.51 2.96
CA TYR A 162 22.97 -6.28 3.34
C TYR A 162 24.08 -5.93 2.36
N ALA A 163 24.86 -6.93 1.93
CA ALA A 163 25.86 -6.74 0.89
C ALA A 163 25.23 -6.31 -0.45
N TYR A 164 24.13 -6.95 -0.86
CA TYR A 164 23.42 -6.64 -2.09
C TYR A 164 22.83 -5.22 -2.10
N THR A 165 22.12 -4.83 -1.04
CA THR A 165 21.51 -3.50 -0.93
C THR A 165 22.56 -2.39 -0.89
N ALA A 166 23.68 -2.60 -0.18
CA ALA A 166 24.80 -1.65 -0.18
C ALA A 166 25.48 -1.56 -1.56
N ALA A 167 25.66 -2.68 -2.26
CA ALA A 167 26.20 -2.69 -3.61
C ALA A 167 25.27 -1.97 -4.61
N LEU A 168 23.96 -2.12 -4.45
CA LEU A 168 22.97 -1.44 -5.28
C LEU A 168 22.99 0.08 -5.08
N ASP A 169 23.05 0.53 -3.83
CA ASP A 169 23.18 1.95 -3.44
C ASP A 169 24.44 2.57 -4.06
N GLY A 170 25.59 1.89 -3.91
CA GLY A 170 26.86 2.38 -4.45
C GLY A 170 26.96 2.37 -5.98
N ALA A 171 26.10 1.61 -6.67
CA ALA A 171 26.15 1.44 -8.12
C ALA A 171 25.13 2.30 -8.88
N SER A 172 24.13 2.90 -8.23
CA SER A 172 23.09 3.69 -8.91
C SER A 172 22.68 4.94 -8.14
N ASP A 173 22.81 6.11 -8.78
CA ASP A 173 22.31 7.40 -8.26
C ASP A 173 20.79 7.42 -8.02
N ARG A 174 20.06 6.46 -8.59
CA ARG A 174 18.60 6.32 -8.42
C ARG A 174 18.21 5.68 -7.11
N VAL A 175 19.14 5.08 -6.38
CA VAL A 175 18.88 4.36 -5.14
C VAL A 175 19.54 5.10 -3.98
N ARG A 176 18.86 5.11 -2.83
CA ARG A 176 19.44 5.48 -1.54
C ARG A 176 18.97 4.47 -0.50
N VAL A 177 19.89 3.78 0.17
CA VAL A 177 19.53 2.88 1.28
C VAL A 177 19.51 3.68 2.59
N VAL A 178 18.45 3.47 3.37
CA VAL A 178 18.25 4.11 4.66
C VAL A 178 17.93 3.04 5.69
N GLU A 179 18.74 2.94 6.76
CA GLU A 179 18.39 2.14 7.93
C GLU A 179 17.26 2.87 8.70
N ILE A 180 16.06 2.29 8.71
CA ILE A 180 14.89 2.88 9.39
C ILE A 180 14.73 2.41 10.84
N GLY A 181 15.52 1.42 11.24
CA GLY A 181 15.55 0.89 12.61
C GLY A 181 16.32 -0.42 12.68
N ARG A 182 16.24 -1.08 13.83
CA ARG A 182 16.86 -2.38 14.07
C ARG A 182 15.89 -3.34 14.74
N THR A 183 16.03 -4.63 14.45
CA THR A 183 15.26 -5.69 15.09
C THR A 183 15.64 -5.85 16.57
N VAL A 184 14.89 -6.68 17.29
CA VAL A 184 15.21 -7.02 18.70
C VAL A 184 16.64 -7.57 18.85
N LEU A 185 17.11 -8.42 17.93
CA LEU A 185 18.50 -8.92 17.90
C LEU A 185 19.47 -8.02 17.14
N ASN A 186 19.15 -6.73 17.01
CA ASN A 186 20.01 -5.67 16.48
C ASN A 186 20.41 -5.82 15.00
N ARG A 187 19.59 -6.51 14.19
CA ARG A 187 19.76 -6.56 12.73
C ARG A 187 19.21 -5.27 12.09
N PRO A 188 19.88 -4.67 11.09
CA PRO A 188 19.37 -3.48 10.44
C PRO A 188 18.11 -3.76 9.63
N ILE A 189 17.16 -2.82 9.69
CA ILE A 189 15.95 -2.78 8.86
C ILE A 189 16.18 -1.68 7.82
N ASN A 190 16.42 -2.10 6.58
CA ASN A 190 16.74 -1.19 5.49
C ASN A 190 15.51 -0.89 4.64
N MET A 191 15.36 0.39 4.28
CA MET A 191 14.47 0.87 3.23
C MET A 191 15.31 1.32 2.03
N LEU A 192 14.93 0.92 0.82
CA LEU A 192 15.45 1.48 -0.42
C LEU A 192 14.50 2.60 -0.88
N VAL A 193 15.06 3.79 -1.07
CA VAL A 193 14.38 4.96 -1.63
C VAL A 193 14.80 5.09 -3.09
N ILE A 194 13.86 4.91 -4.03
CA ILE A 194 14.17 4.83 -5.47
C ILE A 194 13.42 5.90 -6.26
N GLY A 195 14.15 6.74 -7.01
CA GLY A 195 13.59 7.81 -7.83
C GLY A 195 14.53 8.21 -8.98
N TYR A 196 14.06 9.02 -9.93
CA TYR A 196 14.81 9.40 -11.14
C TYR A 196 14.90 10.93 -11.33
N PRO A 197 16.07 11.49 -11.72
CA PRO A 197 17.37 10.84 -11.88
C PRO A 197 18.02 10.39 -10.57
N ARG A 198 17.55 10.92 -9.44
CA ARG A 198 17.93 10.53 -8.08
C ARG A 198 16.76 10.74 -7.13
N PRO A 199 16.64 9.98 -6.03
CA PRO A 199 15.58 10.18 -5.05
C PRO A 199 15.77 11.52 -4.31
N ALA A 200 14.67 12.11 -3.86
CA ALA A 200 14.73 13.32 -3.04
C ALA A 200 15.48 13.08 -1.71
N ALA A 201 16.15 14.12 -1.22
CA ALA A 201 17.13 14.00 -0.15
C ALA A 201 16.52 13.83 1.26
N THR A 202 15.36 14.45 1.52
CA THR A 202 14.71 14.43 2.84
C THR A 202 13.37 13.68 2.79
N PRO A 203 12.89 13.13 3.91
CA PRO A 203 11.56 12.52 3.98
C PRO A 203 10.44 13.44 3.49
N GLU A 204 10.47 14.73 3.86
CA GLU A 204 9.47 15.71 3.41
C GLU A 204 9.51 15.93 1.89
N ALA A 205 10.69 15.97 1.30
CA ALA A 205 10.82 16.12 -0.15
C ALA A 205 10.39 14.85 -0.89
N VAL A 206 10.58 13.67 -0.30
CA VAL A 206 10.06 12.40 -0.83
C VAL A 206 8.53 12.37 -0.73
N ALA A 207 7.94 12.78 0.39
CA ALA A 207 6.49 12.86 0.58
C ALA A 207 5.82 13.73 -0.50
N ALA A 208 6.47 14.83 -0.90
CA ALA A 208 5.99 15.71 -1.99
C ALA A 208 5.96 15.05 -3.38
N THR A 209 6.59 13.88 -3.55
CA THR A 209 6.56 13.11 -4.81
C THR A 209 5.38 12.14 -4.90
N ASN A 210 4.44 12.15 -3.95
CA ASN A 210 3.37 11.16 -3.86
C ASN A 210 3.94 9.72 -3.85
N PRO A 211 4.73 9.35 -2.83
CA PRO A 211 5.45 8.08 -2.85
C PRO A 211 4.50 6.89 -2.66
N LEU A 212 4.94 5.74 -3.13
CA LEU A 212 4.30 4.44 -2.90
C LEU A 212 5.28 3.53 -2.15
N MET A 213 4.75 2.58 -1.36
CA MET A 213 5.57 1.66 -0.58
C MET A 213 5.25 0.18 -0.80
N VAL A 214 6.25 -0.69 -0.61
CA VAL A 214 6.07 -2.14 -0.50
C VAL A 214 6.84 -2.65 0.72
N ASN A 215 6.13 -3.35 1.61
CA ASN A 215 6.70 -4.10 2.74
C ASN A 215 6.71 -5.58 2.37
N CYS A 216 7.86 -6.24 2.38
CA CYS A 216 8.02 -7.51 1.66
C CYS A 216 8.29 -8.74 2.55
N ASN A 217 8.54 -8.58 3.85
CA ASN A 217 8.83 -9.71 4.74
C ASN A 217 8.56 -9.38 6.21
N VAL A 218 7.28 -9.22 6.55
CA VAL A 218 6.83 -9.07 7.94
C VAL A 218 6.83 -10.40 8.69
N HIS A 219 6.59 -11.51 7.99
CA HIS A 219 6.79 -12.86 8.52
C HIS A 219 8.06 -13.48 7.95
N GLY A 220 8.99 -13.85 8.82
CA GLY A 220 10.33 -14.29 8.41
C GLY A 220 10.35 -15.56 7.55
N ASN A 221 9.36 -16.45 7.71
CA ASN A 221 9.22 -17.67 6.92
C ASN A 221 8.46 -17.49 5.58
N GLU A 222 8.12 -16.24 5.20
CA GLU A 222 7.39 -15.88 3.98
C GLU A 222 8.27 -15.03 3.01
N PRO A 223 9.40 -15.57 2.47
CA PRO A 223 10.40 -14.78 1.75
C PRO A 223 10.12 -14.57 0.25
N GLY A 224 9.00 -15.03 -0.30
CA GLY A 224 8.67 -14.90 -1.73
C GLY A 224 8.71 -13.44 -2.22
N ASP A 225 7.96 -12.57 -1.54
CA ASP A 225 7.89 -11.13 -1.82
C ASP A 225 9.22 -10.41 -1.59
N ARG A 226 9.99 -10.83 -0.57
CA ARG A 226 11.32 -10.30 -0.29
C ARG A 226 12.24 -10.38 -1.50
N GLU A 227 12.36 -11.57 -2.10
CA GLU A 227 13.23 -11.76 -3.26
C GLU A 227 12.71 -10.96 -4.47
N ALA A 228 11.39 -10.84 -4.62
CA ALA A 228 10.78 -10.01 -5.65
C ALA A 228 11.15 -8.53 -5.49
N CYS A 229 11.09 -8.01 -4.27
CA CYS A 229 11.49 -6.65 -3.94
C CYS A 229 12.98 -6.37 -4.22
N LEU A 230 13.87 -7.33 -3.95
CA LEU A 230 15.29 -7.21 -4.25
C LEU A 230 15.57 -7.21 -5.77
N ILE A 231 14.84 -8.02 -6.53
CA ILE A 231 14.90 -8.02 -8.00
C ILE A 231 14.36 -6.70 -8.55
N MET A 232 13.16 -6.29 -8.11
CA MET A 232 12.52 -5.05 -8.54
C MET A 232 13.40 -3.83 -8.26
N ALA A 233 14.05 -3.78 -7.09
CA ALA A 233 14.97 -2.70 -6.77
C ALA A 233 16.11 -2.57 -7.79
N ARG A 234 16.74 -3.68 -8.20
CA ARG A 234 17.74 -3.67 -9.28
C ARG A 234 17.15 -3.23 -10.62
N GLN A 235 15.96 -3.72 -10.96
CA GLN A 235 15.28 -3.31 -12.19
C GLN A 235 15.08 -1.79 -12.25
N LEU A 236 14.55 -1.19 -11.18
CA LEU A 236 14.32 0.25 -11.12
C LEU A 236 15.63 1.06 -11.10
N ALA A 237 16.66 0.53 -10.44
CA ALA A 237 17.97 1.17 -10.35
C ALA A 237 18.65 1.33 -11.72
N PHE A 238 18.45 0.40 -12.65
CA PHE A 238 19.21 0.36 -13.91
C PHE A 238 18.36 0.34 -15.18
N THR A 239 17.03 0.30 -15.10
CA THR A 239 16.17 0.28 -16.28
C THR A 239 16.45 1.45 -17.22
N LYS A 240 16.34 1.18 -18.53
CA LYS A 240 16.37 2.14 -19.62
C LYS A 240 14.99 2.32 -20.25
N ASP A 241 13.97 1.65 -19.72
CA ASP A 241 12.60 1.78 -20.20
C ASP A 241 12.06 3.19 -19.90
N ALA A 242 11.73 3.92 -20.96
CA ALA A 242 11.33 5.32 -20.86
C ALA A 242 10.05 5.51 -20.02
N ARG A 243 9.13 4.52 -19.99
CA ARG A 243 7.89 4.63 -19.22
C ARG A 243 8.18 4.49 -17.72
N THR A 244 9.00 3.52 -17.33
CA THR A 244 9.42 3.39 -15.92
C THR A 244 10.21 4.61 -15.45
N LEU A 245 11.10 5.16 -16.28
CA LEU A 245 11.84 6.39 -15.94
C LEU A 245 10.92 7.61 -15.81
N ASP A 246 9.93 7.75 -16.68
CA ASP A 246 8.92 8.81 -16.55
C ASP A 246 8.12 8.68 -15.24
N LEU A 247 7.73 7.46 -14.85
CA LEU A 247 7.09 7.21 -13.55
C LEU A 247 8.00 7.60 -12.38
N LEU A 248 9.24 7.11 -12.35
CA LEU A 248 10.20 7.41 -11.28
C LEU A 248 10.64 8.88 -11.23
N SER A 249 10.43 9.65 -12.30
CA SER A 249 10.66 11.10 -12.31
C SER A 249 9.58 11.89 -11.58
N LYS A 250 8.41 11.28 -11.37
CA LYS A 250 7.21 11.90 -10.79
C LYS A 250 6.88 11.36 -9.40
N THR A 251 7.32 10.14 -9.07
CA THR A 251 7.11 9.50 -7.78
C THR A 251 8.34 8.74 -7.28
N THR A 252 8.41 8.52 -5.98
CA THR A 252 9.45 7.74 -5.32
C THR A 252 8.89 6.40 -4.85
N MET A 253 9.56 5.30 -5.24
CA MET A 253 9.27 3.95 -4.75
C MET A 253 10.03 3.68 -3.45
N LEU A 254 9.32 3.25 -2.42
CA LEU A 254 9.88 2.90 -1.11
C LEU A 254 9.76 1.39 -0.89
N ILE A 255 10.89 0.69 -0.78
CA ILE A 255 10.90 -0.77 -0.61
C ILE A 255 11.51 -1.10 0.74
N VAL A 256 10.79 -1.86 1.57
CA VAL A 256 11.32 -2.46 2.81
C VAL A 256 11.41 -3.97 2.58
N PRO A 257 12.57 -4.51 2.13
CA PRO A 257 12.67 -5.92 1.77
C PRO A 257 12.46 -6.83 2.97
N THR A 258 13.05 -6.47 4.11
CA THR A 258 13.03 -7.29 5.33
C THR A 258 12.71 -6.47 6.56
N LEU A 259 11.45 -6.53 7.00
CA LEU A 259 11.03 -5.95 8.28
C LEU A 259 11.41 -6.88 9.45
N ASN A 260 11.19 -8.18 9.29
CA ASN A 260 11.44 -9.20 10.31
C ASN A 260 12.75 -9.97 10.06
N GLY A 261 13.89 -9.27 10.16
CA GLY A 261 15.20 -9.89 9.93
C GLY A 261 15.51 -11.04 10.88
N ASP A 262 15.05 -10.95 12.13
CA ASP A 262 15.23 -12.01 13.12
C ASP A 262 14.47 -13.28 12.76
N GLY A 263 13.17 -13.13 12.46
CA GLY A 263 12.34 -14.25 12.04
C GLY A 263 12.83 -14.83 10.72
N ARG A 264 13.33 -13.99 9.80
CA ARG A 264 13.89 -14.45 8.53
C ARG A 264 15.10 -15.36 8.74
N ALA A 265 16.04 -14.96 9.59
CA ALA A 265 17.21 -15.76 9.94
C ALA A 265 16.82 -17.08 10.65
N ALA A 266 15.77 -17.07 11.48
CA ALA A 266 15.27 -18.24 12.20
C ALA A 266 14.25 -19.08 11.40
N ASN A 267 13.83 -18.61 10.22
CA ASN A 267 12.70 -19.17 9.45
C ASN A 267 11.41 -19.31 10.28
N THR A 268 11.06 -18.28 11.05
CA THR A 268 9.85 -18.21 11.88
C THR A 268 8.90 -17.13 11.39
N ARG A 269 7.60 -17.31 11.66
CA ARG A 269 6.58 -16.30 11.36
C ARG A 269 6.75 -15.04 12.22
N GLY A 270 6.78 -15.20 13.54
CA GLY A 270 7.02 -14.10 14.47
C GLY A 270 8.47 -13.64 14.49
N ASN A 271 8.73 -12.49 15.13
CA ASN A 271 10.09 -12.03 15.41
C ASN A 271 10.76 -12.87 16.50
N SER A 272 11.95 -12.47 16.97
CA SER A 272 12.71 -13.21 17.98
C SER A 272 12.02 -13.33 19.36
N THR A 273 10.96 -12.55 19.62
CA THR A 273 10.13 -12.70 20.83
C THR A 273 8.92 -13.60 20.64
N GLY A 274 8.69 -14.09 19.41
CA GLY A 274 7.49 -14.82 19.02
C GLY A 274 6.30 -13.94 18.62
N GLN A 275 6.43 -12.60 18.69
CA GLN A 275 5.38 -11.67 18.30
C GLN A 275 5.09 -11.77 16.79
N ASP A 276 3.82 -11.98 16.42
CA ASP A 276 3.34 -11.76 15.05
C ASP A 276 3.32 -10.24 14.80
N LEU A 277 4.23 -9.76 13.95
CA LEU A 277 4.36 -8.33 13.66
C LEU A 277 3.16 -7.80 12.87
N ASN A 278 2.49 -8.64 12.08
CA ASN A 278 1.22 -8.29 11.41
C ASN A 278 0.02 -8.37 12.37
N ARG A 279 0.27 -8.38 13.68
CA ARG A 279 -0.69 -8.09 14.75
C ARG A 279 -0.20 -6.97 15.66
N ASP A 280 0.70 -6.11 15.17
CA ASP A 280 1.34 -5.07 15.99
C ASP A 280 1.44 -3.67 15.34
N HIS A 281 0.98 -3.45 14.12
CA HIS A 281 1.20 -2.18 13.41
C HIS A 281 0.48 -0.96 14.01
N SER A 282 -0.64 -1.16 14.71
CA SER A 282 -1.32 -0.11 15.48
C SER A 282 -0.77 0.03 16.90
N LEU A 283 -0.30 -1.05 17.51
CA LEU A 283 0.12 -1.08 18.91
C LEU A 283 1.60 -0.71 19.10
N ILE A 284 2.42 -0.91 18.08
CA ILE A 284 3.83 -0.54 18.03
C ILE A 284 4.58 -1.03 19.27
N ARG A 285 4.43 -2.32 19.59
CA ARG A 285 5.09 -2.95 20.74
C ARG A 285 6.53 -3.33 20.43
N GLN A 286 6.81 -3.66 19.17
CA GLN A 286 8.11 -4.18 18.73
C GLN A 286 8.95 -3.09 18.03
N PRO A 287 10.28 -3.17 18.10
CA PRO A 287 11.14 -2.20 17.42
C PRO A 287 10.97 -2.25 15.89
N GLU A 288 10.62 -3.41 15.32
CA GLU A 288 10.34 -3.54 13.89
C GLU A 288 9.12 -2.71 13.46
N THR A 289 7.98 -2.86 14.15
CA THR A 289 6.77 -2.07 13.84
C THR A 289 6.94 -0.59 14.18
N HIS A 290 7.78 -0.26 15.17
CA HIS A 290 8.16 1.13 15.47
C HIS A 290 8.92 1.77 14.31
N ALA A 291 9.91 1.07 13.75
CA ALA A 291 10.67 1.52 12.60
C ALA A 291 9.77 1.78 11.38
N LEU A 292 8.88 0.83 11.06
CA LEU A 292 7.95 1.00 9.93
C LEU A 292 6.93 2.13 10.19
N ALA A 293 6.40 2.25 11.40
CA ALA A 293 5.47 3.33 11.74
C ALA A 293 6.11 4.72 11.58
N GLY A 294 7.36 4.87 12.03
CA GLY A 294 8.15 6.08 11.83
C GLY A 294 8.39 6.38 10.34
N MET A 295 8.76 5.37 9.56
CA MET A 295 8.90 5.48 8.10
C MET A 295 7.60 5.97 7.44
N VAL A 296 6.46 5.37 7.75
CA VAL A 296 5.15 5.77 7.20
C VAL A 296 4.78 7.20 7.60
N ARG A 297 5.08 7.60 8.84
CA ARG A 297 4.85 8.96 9.35
C ARG A 297 5.68 10.00 8.59
N ASP A 298 6.95 9.70 8.34
CA ASP A 298 7.93 10.67 7.82
C ASP A 298 7.90 10.77 6.30
N TYR A 299 7.82 9.63 5.60
CA TYR A 299 7.82 9.58 4.13
C TYR A 299 6.42 9.67 3.50
N ARG A 300 5.36 9.50 4.31
CA ARG A 300 3.94 9.68 3.92
C ARG A 300 3.55 9.02 2.58
N PRO A 301 3.78 7.71 2.38
CA PRO A 301 3.32 7.03 1.17
C PRO A 301 1.80 7.17 1.01
N ILE A 302 1.34 7.41 -0.22
CA ILE A 302 -0.08 7.54 -0.54
C ILE A 302 -0.71 6.21 -0.98
N ALA A 303 0.14 5.25 -1.37
CA ALA A 303 -0.25 3.90 -1.68
C ALA A 303 0.72 2.86 -1.09
N GLY A 304 0.23 1.65 -0.78
CA GLY A 304 1.08 0.59 -0.22
C GLY A 304 0.68 -0.84 -0.57
N TYR A 305 1.66 -1.75 -0.58
CA TYR A 305 1.45 -3.19 -0.56
C TYR A 305 2.16 -3.86 0.62
N ASP A 306 1.50 -4.85 1.21
CA ASP A 306 2.03 -5.72 2.26
C ASP A 306 2.12 -7.16 1.74
N GLY A 307 3.33 -7.69 1.61
CA GLY A 307 3.63 -9.00 1.04
C GLY A 307 3.63 -10.11 2.09
N HIS A 308 2.93 -11.19 1.78
CA HIS A 308 2.70 -12.35 2.63
C HIS A 308 2.63 -13.63 1.81
N GLU A 309 2.69 -14.78 2.50
CA GLU A 309 2.36 -16.07 1.91
C GLU A 309 1.22 -16.80 2.62
N TYR A 310 0.28 -17.31 1.83
CA TYR A 310 -0.91 -18.01 2.29
C TYR A 310 -0.76 -19.52 2.22
N GLY A 311 -0.85 -20.17 3.37
CA GLY A 311 -0.66 -21.62 3.51
C GLY A 311 -1.74 -22.49 2.87
N ASN A 312 -2.79 -21.91 2.29
CA ASN A 312 -3.87 -22.67 1.67
C ASN A 312 -3.50 -23.04 0.22
N THR A 313 -3.41 -24.35 -0.03
CA THR A 313 -2.98 -24.90 -1.32
C THR A 313 -4.09 -24.94 -2.36
N ASN A 314 -5.28 -24.42 -2.08
CA ASN A 314 -6.41 -24.42 -3.02
C ASN A 314 -6.69 -23.05 -3.64
N THR A 315 -5.96 -22.01 -3.23
CA THR A 315 -6.17 -20.61 -3.64
C THR A 315 -5.62 -20.28 -5.01
N GLY A 316 -5.98 -19.08 -5.48
CA GLY A 316 -5.30 -18.40 -6.57
C GLY A 316 -3.81 -18.17 -6.34
N ASP A 317 -3.13 -17.76 -7.41
CA ASP A 317 -1.72 -17.39 -7.36
C ASP A 317 -1.53 -16.08 -6.60
N LEU A 318 -2.52 -15.16 -6.73
CA LEU A 318 -2.50 -13.81 -6.18
C LEU A 318 -3.77 -13.49 -5.36
N PRO A 319 -3.99 -14.10 -4.18
CA PRO A 319 -4.97 -13.64 -3.22
C PRO A 319 -4.65 -12.20 -2.78
N MET A 320 -5.59 -11.29 -2.99
CA MET A 320 -5.45 -9.88 -2.62
C MET A 320 -6.60 -9.41 -1.73
N LEU A 321 -6.31 -8.50 -0.82
CA LEU A 321 -7.33 -7.93 0.07
C LEU A 321 -7.10 -6.43 0.34
N PRO A 322 -8.14 -5.58 0.24
CA PRO A 322 -8.05 -4.19 0.65
C PRO A 322 -8.08 -4.04 2.20
N PRO A 323 -7.84 -2.83 2.74
CA PRO A 323 -8.22 -2.51 4.11
C PRO A 323 -9.73 -2.72 4.33
N ARG A 324 -10.13 -3.52 5.31
CA ARG A 324 -11.55 -3.81 5.57
C ARG A 324 -12.12 -3.14 6.81
N HIS A 325 -11.29 -2.61 7.71
CA HIS A 325 -11.79 -1.96 8.92
C HIS A 325 -12.78 -0.83 8.58
N GLN A 326 -13.97 -0.80 9.20
CA GLN A 326 -15.04 0.15 8.85
C GLN A 326 -14.70 1.63 9.10
N ASN A 327 -13.82 1.95 10.06
CA ASN A 327 -13.30 3.31 10.26
C ASN A 327 -12.36 3.82 9.15
N VAL A 328 -11.90 2.98 8.21
CA VAL A 328 -11.12 3.44 7.05
C VAL A 328 -12.01 4.35 6.20
N ALA A 329 -11.53 5.47 5.69
CA ALA A 329 -12.35 6.36 4.87
C ALA A 329 -12.87 5.64 3.61
N GLN A 330 -14.11 5.93 3.19
CA GLN A 330 -14.76 5.20 2.09
C GLN A 330 -13.96 5.31 0.77
N GLY A 331 -13.50 6.51 0.41
CA GLY A 331 -12.69 6.70 -0.80
C GLY A 331 -11.37 5.92 -0.80
N ILE A 332 -10.76 5.69 0.37
CA ILE A 332 -9.55 4.86 0.49
C ILE A 332 -9.87 3.39 0.22
N PHE A 333 -10.98 2.89 0.76
CA PHE A 333 -11.45 1.53 0.48
C PHE A 333 -11.82 1.36 -1.00
N ASP A 334 -12.58 2.29 -1.57
CA ASP A 334 -13.05 2.22 -2.95
C ASP A 334 -11.88 2.22 -3.94
N GLU A 335 -10.90 3.10 -3.73
CA GLU A 335 -9.71 3.15 -4.59
C GLU A 335 -8.82 1.91 -4.41
N SER A 336 -8.75 1.35 -3.20
CA SER A 336 -8.04 0.08 -2.95
C SER A 336 -8.74 -1.09 -3.65
N GLN A 337 -10.08 -1.12 -3.65
CA GLN A 337 -10.86 -2.12 -4.37
C GLN A 337 -10.73 -1.97 -5.89
N LYS A 338 -10.77 -0.74 -6.40
CA LYS A 338 -10.55 -0.44 -7.81
C LYS A 338 -9.17 -0.87 -8.30
N MET A 339 -8.13 -0.70 -7.47
CA MET A 339 -6.79 -1.24 -7.76
C MET A 339 -6.83 -2.76 -7.93
N ILE A 340 -7.49 -3.48 -7.03
CA ILE A 340 -7.56 -4.94 -7.06
C ILE A 340 -8.41 -5.42 -8.24
N GLU A 341 -9.69 -5.05 -8.28
CA GLU A 341 -10.67 -5.59 -9.23
C GLU A 341 -10.53 -4.96 -10.61
N GLY A 342 -10.40 -3.63 -10.66
CA GLY A 342 -10.34 -2.86 -11.90
C GLY A 342 -8.98 -2.90 -12.60
N HIS A 343 -7.91 -3.30 -11.90
CA HIS A 343 -6.58 -3.37 -12.48
C HIS A 343 -5.91 -4.73 -12.26
N MET A 344 -5.62 -5.14 -11.03
CA MET A 344 -4.84 -6.35 -10.77
C MET A 344 -5.50 -7.62 -11.32
N TYR A 345 -6.80 -7.80 -11.14
CA TYR A 345 -7.50 -8.97 -11.68
C TYR A 345 -7.53 -8.96 -13.21
N SER A 346 -7.73 -7.77 -13.79
CA SER A 346 -7.79 -7.62 -15.24
C SER A 346 -6.43 -7.85 -15.91
N GLN A 347 -5.34 -7.30 -15.35
CA GLN A 347 -3.98 -7.52 -15.86
C GLN A 347 -3.52 -8.95 -15.55
N GLY A 348 -3.82 -9.46 -14.36
CA GLY A 348 -3.48 -10.83 -13.97
C GLY A 348 -4.09 -11.83 -14.93
N ALA A 349 -5.37 -11.66 -15.25
CA ALA A 349 -6.05 -12.45 -16.26
C ALA A 349 -5.39 -12.36 -17.63
N ARG A 350 -5.02 -11.16 -18.11
CA ARG A 350 -4.32 -11.02 -19.40
C ARG A 350 -2.98 -11.76 -19.42
N ASP A 351 -2.22 -11.68 -18.33
CA ASP A 351 -0.90 -12.29 -18.24
C ASP A 351 -0.95 -13.76 -17.79
N GLY A 352 -2.13 -14.27 -17.43
CA GLY A 352 -2.40 -15.65 -17.05
C GLY A 352 -2.15 -15.96 -15.57
N TRP A 353 -2.00 -14.95 -14.72
CA TRP A 353 -1.99 -15.08 -13.27
C TRP A 353 -3.40 -15.18 -12.72
N TRP A 354 -3.63 -16.18 -11.86
CA TRP A 354 -4.92 -16.32 -11.21
C TRP A 354 -5.00 -15.42 -9.97
N ALA A 355 -5.59 -14.24 -10.12
CA ALA A 355 -5.96 -13.39 -9.00
C ALA A 355 -7.32 -13.81 -8.40
N CYS A 356 -7.47 -13.72 -7.07
CA CYS A 356 -8.70 -14.14 -6.39
C CYS A 356 -9.01 -13.29 -5.15
N PRO A 357 -10.30 -13.13 -4.79
CA PRO A 357 -10.67 -12.49 -3.53
C PRO A 357 -10.20 -13.36 -2.35
N TYR A 358 -9.49 -12.71 -1.42
CA TYR A 358 -8.98 -13.35 -0.21
C TYR A 358 -10.09 -14.04 0.61
N GLY A 359 -9.75 -15.06 1.39
CA GLY A 359 -10.71 -15.93 2.08
C GLY A 359 -10.69 -17.33 1.49
N CYS A 360 -10.68 -17.42 0.15
CA CYS A 360 -10.30 -18.55 -0.69
C CYS A 360 -10.85 -19.96 -0.34
N THR A 361 -11.73 -20.08 0.64
CA THR A 361 -12.34 -21.31 1.13
C THR A 361 -13.55 -20.90 1.96
N ALA A 362 -14.70 -21.56 1.74
CA ALA A 362 -15.90 -21.27 2.50
C ALA A 362 -15.67 -21.51 4.00
N GLY A 363 -16.05 -20.52 4.84
CA GLY A 363 -15.91 -20.61 6.30
C GLY A 363 -14.53 -20.21 6.85
N ALA A 364 -13.61 -19.70 6.02
CA ALA A 364 -12.34 -19.17 6.51
C ALA A 364 -12.55 -17.99 7.48
N THR A 365 -11.81 -17.95 8.60
CA THR A 365 -11.90 -16.91 9.65
C THR A 365 -10.83 -15.84 9.51
N VAL A 366 -10.34 -15.60 8.30
CA VAL A 366 -9.23 -14.68 8.00
C VAL A 366 -9.69 -13.42 7.30
N GLY A 367 -8.82 -12.41 7.26
CA GLY A 367 -9.08 -11.17 6.50
C GLY A 367 -10.02 -10.21 7.23
N LEU A 368 -10.06 -10.25 8.55
CA LEU A 368 -10.97 -9.46 9.39
C LEU A 368 -10.48 -8.00 9.57
N SER A 369 -11.14 -7.32 10.50
CA SER A 369 -11.04 -5.89 10.75
C SER A 369 -9.96 -5.50 11.76
N GLU A 370 -9.01 -6.37 12.13
CA GLU A 370 -8.01 -6.02 13.13
C GLU A 370 -7.15 -4.84 12.65
N GLU A 371 -7.16 -3.75 13.40
CA GLU A 371 -6.40 -2.52 13.12
C GLU A 371 -4.90 -2.71 13.32
N THR A 372 -4.51 -3.79 14.00
CA THR A 372 -3.12 -4.21 14.20
C THR A 372 -2.47 -4.83 12.97
N ILE A 373 -3.25 -5.17 11.95
CA ILE A 373 -2.78 -5.69 10.66
C ILE A 373 -2.43 -4.52 9.74
N LEU A 374 -1.27 -4.58 9.05
CA LEU A 374 -0.72 -3.45 8.29
C LEU A 374 -1.71 -2.90 7.27
N ARG A 375 -2.41 -3.75 6.49
CA ARG A 375 -3.39 -3.29 5.50
C ARG A 375 -4.44 -2.37 6.12
N ASN A 376 -4.97 -2.75 7.29
CA ASN A 376 -6.00 -1.98 8.00
C ASN A 376 -5.36 -0.74 8.63
N THR A 377 -4.17 -0.86 9.25
CA THR A 377 -3.44 0.29 9.80
C THR A 377 -3.15 1.34 8.72
N LEU A 378 -2.67 0.94 7.54
CA LEU A 378 -2.41 1.83 6.40
C LEU A 378 -3.70 2.52 5.94
N GLY A 379 -4.80 1.78 5.82
CA GLY A 379 -6.09 2.36 5.46
C GLY A 379 -6.56 3.40 6.49
N LEU A 380 -6.39 3.12 7.78
CA LEU A 380 -6.71 4.04 8.89
C LEU A 380 -5.74 5.23 8.95
N LYS A 381 -4.56 5.12 8.31
CA LYS A 381 -3.60 6.19 8.06
C LYS A 381 -3.80 6.89 6.71
N ASN A 382 -4.95 6.69 6.07
CA ASN A 382 -5.35 7.30 4.79
C ASN A 382 -4.47 6.89 3.59
N VAL A 383 -4.00 5.65 3.56
CA VAL A 383 -3.18 5.08 2.48
C VAL A 383 -4.00 4.07 1.69
N VAL A 384 -4.10 4.24 0.37
CA VAL A 384 -4.69 3.25 -0.54
C VAL A 384 -3.79 2.03 -0.55
N ASN A 385 -4.30 0.83 -0.24
CA ASN A 385 -3.39 -0.30 -0.08
C ASN A 385 -4.03 -1.66 -0.29
N SER A 386 -3.18 -2.67 -0.41
CA SER A 386 -3.60 -4.06 -0.41
C SER A 386 -2.59 -4.96 0.28
N LEU A 387 -3.10 -6.05 0.85
CA LEU A 387 -2.35 -7.23 1.21
C LEU A 387 -2.23 -8.16 0.00
N LEU A 388 -1.03 -8.69 -0.27
CA LEU A 388 -0.77 -9.78 -1.20
C LEU A 388 -0.41 -11.04 -0.43
N GLU A 389 -1.10 -12.15 -0.70
CA GLU A 389 -1.00 -13.40 0.06
C GLU A 389 -0.62 -14.55 -0.87
N LEU A 390 0.63 -14.52 -1.36
CA LEU A 390 1.16 -15.48 -2.32
C LEU A 390 0.91 -16.90 -1.84
N ARG A 391 0.38 -17.74 -2.71
CA ARG A 391 0.22 -19.16 -2.37
C ARG A 391 1.56 -19.79 -1.92
N SER A 392 1.62 -20.39 -0.73
CA SER A 392 2.88 -20.90 -0.16
C SER A 392 3.40 -22.18 -0.81
N SER A 393 2.55 -22.94 -1.49
CA SER A 393 2.91 -24.19 -2.17
C SER A 393 2.22 -24.30 -3.53
N GLY A 394 2.64 -25.28 -4.33
CA GLY A 394 1.84 -25.72 -5.47
C GLY A 394 0.49 -26.32 -5.04
N GLY A 395 -0.07 -27.17 -5.89
CA GLY A 395 -1.28 -27.93 -5.60
C GLY A 395 -2.04 -28.25 -6.88
N PRO A 396 -3.37 -28.46 -6.83
CA PRO A 396 -4.10 -29.05 -7.97
C PRO A 396 -4.02 -28.27 -9.28
N THR A 397 -3.81 -26.95 -9.22
CA THR A 397 -3.65 -26.07 -10.40
C THR A 397 -2.20 -25.78 -10.77
N ARG A 398 -1.24 -26.16 -9.91
CA ARG A 398 0.20 -25.96 -10.07
C ARG A 398 0.95 -27.25 -9.69
N PRO A 399 0.77 -28.37 -10.41
CA PRO A 399 1.30 -29.66 -9.98
C PRO A 399 2.83 -29.79 -10.07
N ASP A 400 3.47 -29.10 -11.03
CA ASP A 400 4.94 -29.05 -11.18
C ASP A 400 5.65 -28.33 -10.00
N GLU A 401 4.90 -27.57 -9.21
CA GLU A 401 5.41 -26.80 -8.08
C GLU A 401 5.33 -27.58 -6.75
N SER A 402 5.17 -28.89 -6.82
CA SER A 402 5.47 -29.79 -5.70
C SER A 402 6.98 -29.80 -5.39
N ASN A 403 7.84 -29.44 -6.36
CA ASN A 403 9.25 -29.15 -6.12
C ASN A 403 9.41 -27.78 -5.44
N THR A 404 10.14 -27.76 -4.31
CA THR A 404 10.46 -26.56 -3.56
C THR A 404 11.06 -25.45 -4.42
N ALA A 405 12.07 -25.71 -5.25
CA ALA A 405 12.71 -24.65 -6.05
C ALA A 405 11.75 -24.02 -7.08
N ASN A 406 10.91 -24.85 -7.73
CA ASN A 406 9.93 -24.38 -8.70
C ASN A 406 8.87 -23.50 -8.02
N ASN A 407 8.34 -23.94 -6.88
CA ASN A 407 7.38 -23.16 -6.11
C ASN A 407 7.96 -21.81 -5.66
N ARG A 408 9.21 -21.79 -5.18
CA ARG A 408 9.90 -20.56 -4.79
C ARG A 408 10.02 -19.58 -5.96
N ARG A 409 10.39 -20.07 -7.14
CA ARG A 409 10.43 -19.27 -8.38
C ARG A 409 9.07 -18.73 -8.77
N ARG A 410 8.00 -19.55 -8.78
CA ARG A 410 6.65 -19.06 -9.11
C ARG A 410 6.23 -17.92 -8.18
N LYS A 411 6.28 -18.12 -6.86
CA LYS A 411 5.80 -17.09 -5.92
C LYS A 411 6.61 -15.79 -5.99
N THR A 412 7.93 -15.87 -6.13
CA THR A 412 8.78 -14.69 -6.29
C THR A 412 8.46 -13.92 -7.58
N TYR A 413 8.29 -14.61 -8.72
CA TYR A 413 7.96 -13.93 -9.97
C TYR A 413 6.52 -13.42 -10.04
N SER A 414 5.58 -14.07 -9.34
CA SER A 414 4.21 -13.57 -9.22
C SER A 414 4.13 -12.32 -8.31
N ALA A 415 4.97 -12.23 -7.27
CA ALA A 415 5.12 -11.00 -6.49
C ALA A 415 5.79 -9.88 -7.30
N LEU A 416 6.85 -10.19 -8.06
CA LEU A 416 7.52 -9.21 -8.92
C LEU A 416 6.54 -8.60 -9.94
N TRP A 417 5.72 -9.45 -10.56
CA TRP A 417 4.63 -9.02 -11.43
C TRP A 417 3.67 -8.09 -10.68
N THR A 418 3.20 -8.49 -9.48
CA THR A 418 2.25 -7.70 -8.69
C THR A 418 2.78 -6.31 -8.35
N PHE A 419 4.01 -6.22 -7.87
CA PHE A 419 4.61 -4.93 -7.49
C PHE A 419 4.93 -4.06 -8.70
N THR A 420 5.21 -4.66 -9.86
CA THR A 420 5.34 -3.94 -11.12
C THR A 420 4.02 -3.35 -11.60
N GLU A 421 2.93 -4.11 -11.56
CA GLU A 421 1.58 -3.60 -11.85
C GLU A 421 1.14 -2.55 -10.83
N PHE A 422 1.53 -2.69 -9.56
CA PHE A 422 1.24 -1.69 -8.54
C PHE A 422 1.88 -0.33 -8.87
N LEU A 423 3.15 -0.32 -9.31
CA LEU A 423 3.80 0.90 -9.77
C LEU A 423 3.10 1.53 -10.99
N ARG A 424 2.64 0.69 -11.92
CA ARG A 424 1.88 1.14 -13.11
C ARG A 424 0.52 1.72 -12.73
N TYR A 425 -0.22 1.05 -11.86
CA TYR A 425 -1.50 1.53 -11.33
C TYR A 425 -1.33 2.87 -10.63
N HIS A 426 -0.34 2.98 -9.73
CA HIS A 426 -0.05 4.20 -9.00
C HIS A 426 0.18 5.37 -9.96
N GLY A 427 1.03 5.18 -10.98
CA GLY A 427 1.29 6.19 -12.00
C GLY A 427 0.05 6.63 -12.76
N ALA A 428 -0.80 5.68 -13.14
CA ALA A 428 -2.03 5.95 -13.88
C ALA A 428 -3.15 6.59 -13.01
N SER A 429 -3.15 6.34 -11.70
CA SER A 429 -4.24 6.68 -10.77
C SER A 429 -3.85 7.72 -9.71
N VAL A 430 -2.66 8.34 -9.79
CA VAL A 430 -2.16 9.27 -8.76
C VAL A 430 -3.15 10.38 -8.40
N GLN A 431 -3.90 10.92 -9.37
CA GLN A 431 -4.93 11.94 -9.12
C GLN A 431 -6.10 11.39 -8.30
N ALA A 432 -6.56 10.17 -8.58
CA ALA A 432 -7.63 9.52 -7.81
C ALA A 432 -7.16 9.16 -6.40
N ILE A 433 -5.93 8.63 -6.25
CA ILE A 433 -5.35 8.26 -4.95
C ILE A 433 -5.17 9.51 -4.07
N THR A 434 -4.56 10.57 -4.60
CA THR A 434 -4.36 11.83 -3.86
C THR A 434 -5.69 12.50 -3.50
N LYS A 435 -6.69 12.47 -4.38
CA LYS A 435 -8.05 12.93 -4.06
C LYS A 435 -8.66 12.13 -2.91
N ALA A 436 -8.67 10.79 -2.99
CA ALA A 436 -9.21 9.92 -1.95
C ALA A 436 -8.51 10.16 -0.59
N ARG A 437 -7.19 10.36 -0.61
CA ARG A 437 -6.40 10.69 0.58
C ARG A 437 -6.72 12.08 1.14
N ALA A 438 -6.87 13.10 0.29
CA ALA A 438 -7.24 14.44 0.72
C ALA A 438 -8.62 14.46 1.40
N GLU A 439 -9.62 13.83 0.77
CA GLU A 439 -10.97 13.68 1.32
C GLU A 439 -10.97 12.86 2.62
N ALA A 440 -10.14 11.82 2.72
CA ALA A 440 -9.98 11.04 3.94
C ALA A 440 -9.38 11.88 5.08
N ILE A 441 -8.33 12.66 4.81
CA ILE A 441 -7.69 13.53 5.81
C ILE A 441 -8.69 14.57 6.34
N THR A 442 -9.45 15.23 5.48
CA THR A 442 -10.42 16.25 5.90
C THR A 442 -11.60 15.63 6.65
N SER A 443 -12.20 14.55 6.13
CA SER A 443 -13.34 13.88 6.78
C SER A 443 -12.99 13.25 8.12
N GLN A 444 -11.82 12.61 8.25
CA GLN A 444 -11.36 12.09 9.54
C GLN A 444 -11.12 13.23 10.54
N SER A 445 -10.51 14.33 10.09
CA SER A 445 -10.22 15.48 10.96
C SER A 445 -11.48 16.21 11.43
N ALA A 446 -12.59 16.13 10.69
CA ALA A 446 -13.88 16.71 11.10
C ALA A 446 -14.44 16.10 12.41
N ASN A 447 -13.99 14.88 12.75
CA ASN A 447 -14.47 14.09 13.89
C ASN A 447 -15.98 13.79 13.85
N GLU A 448 -16.54 13.62 12.66
CA GLU A 448 -17.96 13.29 12.49
C GLU A 448 -18.19 11.77 12.40
N GLY A 449 -19.44 11.37 12.65
CA GLY A 449 -19.91 10.00 12.51
C GLY A 449 -19.44 9.05 13.59
N ARG A 450 -19.93 7.82 13.53
CA ARG A 450 -19.62 6.77 14.52
C ARG A 450 -18.17 6.30 14.45
N ILE A 451 -17.73 5.61 15.49
CA ILE A 451 -16.51 4.81 15.55
C ILE A 451 -16.91 3.34 15.72
N VAL A 452 -16.31 2.47 14.92
CA VAL A 452 -16.46 1.02 15.03
C VAL A 452 -15.19 0.44 15.64
N PHE A 453 -15.28 -0.32 16.74
CA PHE A 453 -14.12 -0.94 17.38
C PHE A 453 -13.68 -2.25 16.73
N ARG A 454 -14.65 -3.01 16.21
CA ARG A 454 -14.47 -4.24 15.43
C ARG A 454 -15.60 -4.34 14.43
N GLY A 455 -15.27 -4.61 13.18
CA GLY A 455 -16.22 -4.75 12.09
C GLY A 455 -15.57 -4.49 10.74
N SER A 456 -15.81 -5.39 9.80
CA SER A 456 -15.27 -5.36 8.45
C SER A 456 -16.29 -4.84 7.44
N ARG A 457 -15.82 -4.12 6.42
CA ARG A 457 -16.56 -3.91 5.18
C ARG A 457 -16.73 -5.25 4.47
N LYS A 458 -17.91 -5.46 3.87
CA LYS A 458 -18.16 -6.64 3.05
C LYS A 458 -17.32 -6.55 1.76
N ILE A 459 -16.76 -7.68 1.34
CA ILE A 459 -16.16 -7.84 0.02
C ILE A 459 -17.15 -8.68 -0.77
N GLU A 460 -17.58 -8.17 -1.92
CA GLU A 460 -18.42 -8.94 -2.82
C GLU A 460 -17.55 -9.84 -3.70
N ALA A 461 -18.11 -10.94 -4.19
CA ALA A 461 -17.42 -11.75 -5.18
C ALA A 461 -17.30 -10.96 -6.50
N TYR A 462 -16.11 -10.93 -7.09
CA TYR A 462 -15.86 -10.23 -8.35
C TYR A 462 -15.08 -11.11 -9.35
N PRO A 463 -15.57 -11.27 -10.59
CA PRO A 463 -16.94 -10.99 -11.04
C PRO A 463 -17.94 -11.94 -10.37
N ALA A 464 -19.19 -11.51 -10.19
CA ALA A 464 -20.25 -12.35 -9.64
C ALA A 464 -20.99 -13.14 -10.75
N PRO A 465 -21.33 -14.43 -10.56
CA PRO A 465 -20.90 -15.31 -9.47
C PRO A 465 -19.49 -15.89 -9.73
N HIS A 466 -18.54 -15.69 -8.82
CA HIS A 466 -17.19 -16.26 -8.95
C HIS A 466 -17.24 -17.74 -8.54
N PRO A 467 -17.13 -18.73 -9.45
CA PRO A 467 -17.47 -20.12 -9.13
C PRO A 467 -16.34 -20.90 -8.44
N GLY A 468 -15.45 -20.20 -7.75
CA GLY A 468 -14.28 -20.80 -7.17
C GLY A 468 -13.54 -19.91 -6.20
N GLU A 469 -14.23 -19.17 -5.32
CA GLU A 469 -13.80 -18.88 -3.93
C GLU A 469 -14.74 -17.93 -3.18
N ALA A 470 -14.96 -18.20 -1.89
CA ALA A 470 -15.81 -17.38 -1.04
C ALA A 470 -15.05 -16.11 -0.63
N PRO A 471 -15.66 -14.91 -0.74
CA PRO A 471 -15.15 -13.72 -0.10
C PRO A 471 -14.88 -13.97 1.39
N PRO A 472 -14.06 -13.13 2.05
CA PRO A 472 -13.88 -13.20 3.48
C PRO A 472 -15.23 -13.17 4.21
N PRO A 473 -15.31 -13.70 5.44
CA PRO A 473 -16.56 -13.74 6.19
C PRO A 473 -17.14 -12.34 6.40
N ALA A 474 -18.47 -12.30 6.47
CA ALA A 474 -19.17 -11.12 6.95
C ALA A 474 -18.84 -10.94 8.44
N ASP A 475 -18.42 -9.73 8.80
CA ASP A 475 -18.00 -9.36 10.15
C ASP A 475 -18.62 -7.99 10.44
N ALA A 476 -19.94 -7.96 10.59
CA ALA A 476 -20.66 -6.72 10.88
C ALA A 476 -20.46 -6.34 12.36
N PRO A 477 -20.27 -5.04 12.67
CA PRO A 477 -20.14 -4.60 14.05
C PRO A 477 -21.44 -4.84 14.82
N THR A 478 -21.33 -5.29 16.07
CA THR A 478 -22.45 -5.31 17.02
C THR A 478 -22.63 -3.91 17.62
N PRO A 479 -23.83 -3.56 18.14
CA PRO A 479 -24.08 -2.25 18.76
C PRO A 479 -23.08 -1.88 19.86
N GLU A 480 -22.61 -2.86 20.66
CA GLU A 480 -21.64 -2.65 21.75
C GLU A 480 -20.21 -2.39 21.24
N ARG A 481 -19.97 -2.61 19.95
CA ARG A 481 -18.71 -2.31 19.26
C ARG A 481 -18.79 -1.00 18.48
N ILE A 482 -19.81 -0.18 18.73
CA ILE A 482 -20.01 1.10 18.07
C ILE A 482 -20.08 2.21 19.12
N LEU A 483 -19.21 3.20 18.97
CA LEU A 483 -19.31 4.46 19.67
C LEU A 483 -20.00 5.47 18.75
N GLU A 484 -21.30 5.70 19.01
CA GLU A 484 -22.14 6.58 18.18
C GLU A 484 -21.78 8.07 18.33
N GLN A 485 -21.39 8.47 19.54
CA GLN A 485 -20.99 9.84 19.85
C GLN A 485 -19.53 9.86 20.26
N PRO A 486 -18.60 10.11 19.32
CA PRO A 486 -17.18 10.20 19.62
C PRO A 486 -16.89 11.38 20.57
N PRO A 487 -15.96 11.24 21.55
CA PRO A 487 -15.53 12.38 22.35
C PRO A 487 -14.74 13.38 21.51
N CYS A 488 -14.48 14.57 22.04
CA CYS A 488 -13.58 15.53 21.40
C CYS A 488 -12.11 15.11 21.51
N ALA A 489 -11.75 14.45 22.61
CA ALA A 489 -10.40 14.00 22.90
C ALA A 489 -10.41 12.86 23.91
N TYR A 490 -9.27 12.18 24.03
CA TYR A 490 -8.94 11.34 25.20
C TYR A 490 -7.94 12.06 26.08
N ARG A 491 -8.19 12.11 27.39
CA ARG A 491 -7.27 12.61 28.40
C ARG A 491 -6.49 11.46 29.02
N LEU A 492 -5.17 11.61 29.05
CA LEU A 492 -4.23 10.70 29.69
C LEU A 492 -3.56 11.40 30.87
N THR A 493 -3.36 10.65 31.94
CA THR A 493 -2.55 11.05 33.10
C THR A 493 -1.05 11.01 32.75
N GLU A 494 -0.21 11.67 33.55
CA GLU A 494 1.25 11.57 33.46
C GLU A 494 1.74 10.11 33.47
N GLN A 495 1.23 9.29 34.39
CA GLN A 495 1.59 7.87 34.49
C GLN A 495 1.16 7.08 33.25
N GLN A 496 -0.02 7.34 32.69
CA GLN A 496 -0.46 6.67 31.46
C GLN A 496 0.39 7.08 30.26
N TYR A 497 0.80 8.35 30.17
CA TYR A 497 1.48 8.88 29.00
C TYR A 497 2.98 8.56 28.99
N HIS A 498 3.67 8.76 30.12
CA HIS A 498 5.12 8.58 30.25
C HIS A 498 5.54 7.29 31.00
N GLY A 499 4.60 6.56 31.60
CA GLY A 499 4.90 5.28 32.23
C GLY A 499 5.35 4.23 31.20
N GLU A 500 6.31 3.39 31.61
CA GLU A 500 6.79 2.27 30.79
C GLU A 500 5.65 1.26 30.54
N ARG A 501 5.54 0.80 29.30
CA ARG A 501 4.62 -0.27 28.90
C ARG A 501 5.25 -1.64 29.06
N THR A 502 4.47 -2.61 29.51
CA THR A 502 4.94 -3.97 29.81
C THR A 502 4.77 -4.97 28.66
N ASP A 503 4.12 -4.55 27.57
CA ASP A 503 3.74 -5.36 26.40
C ASP A 503 4.80 -5.35 25.27
N GLY A 504 5.94 -4.69 25.49
CA GLY A 504 7.10 -4.68 24.59
C GLY A 504 8.24 -5.60 25.06
N PRO A 505 9.27 -5.82 24.21
CA PRO A 505 10.42 -6.64 24.54
C PRO A 505 11.21 -6.09 25.74
N THR A 506 11.69 -6.99 26.60
CA THR A 506 12.53 -6.64 27.75
C THR A 506 13.75 -5.83 27.31
N GLY A 507 14.01 -4.70 27.98
CA GLY A 507 15.13 -3.80 27.65
C GLY A 507 14.88 -2.86 26.46
N GLN A 508 13.74 -2.97 25.78
CA GLN A 508 13.33 -2.11 24.66
C GLN A 508 11.85 -1.69 24.77
N ARG A 509 11.34 -1.63 26.01
CA ARG A 509 9.98 -1.19 26.30
C ARG A 509 9.80 0.29 25.98
N THR A 510 8.60 0.64 25.56
CA THR A 510 8.25 2.00 25.17
C THR A 510 7.20 2.60 26.11
N THR A 511 6.94 3.89 25.97
CA THR A 511 5.82 4.59 26.62
C THR A 511 4.67 4.81 25.64
N VAL A 512 3.51 5.26 26.13
CA VAL A 512 2.41 5.70 25.26
C VAL A 512 2.86 6.92 24.45
N ALA A 513 3.59 7.86 25.05
CA ALA A 513 4.13 9.03 24.37
C ALA A 513 4.95 8.67 23.13
N GLN A 514 5.86 7.69 23.25
CA GLN A 514 6.69 7.21 22.14
C GLN A 514 5.85 6.57 21.02
N ARG A 515 4.83 5.78 21.36
CA ARG A 515 3.95 5.14 20.38
C ARG A 515 3.06 6.15 19.66
N LEU A 516 2.47 7.12 20.38
CA LEU A 516 1.68 8.19 19.76
C LEU A 516 2.56 9.06 18.84
N ALA A 517 3.80 9.34 19.24
CA ALA A 517 4.77 10.05 18.41
C ALA A 517 5.13 9.27 17.13
N ALA A 518 5.24 7.94 17.20
CA ALA A 518 5.47 7.09 16.03
C ALA A 518 4.27 7.08 15.06
N HIS A 519 3.04 7.22 15.56
CA HIS A 519 1.88 7.48 14.69
C HIS A 519 1.87 8.88 14.07
N GLY A 520 2.55 9.84 14.70
CA GLY A 520 2.54 11.26 14.33
C GLY A 520 1.34 12.03 14.90
N TRP A 521 0.69 11.52 15.95
CA TRP A 521 -0.49 12.15 16.53
C TRP A 521 -0.17 13.43 17.27
N LYS A 522 -1.08 14.39 17.17
CA LYS A 522 -1.01 15.65 17.89
C LYS A 522 -1.54 15.43 19.31
N VAL A 523 -0.74 15.84 20.30
CA VAL A 523 -1.05 15.74 21.72
C VAL A 523 -0.91 17.12 22.36
N ILE A 524 -1.90 17.54 23.14
CA ILE A 524 -1.93 18.83 23.84
C ILE A 524 -1.62 18.57 25.32
N LYS A 525 -0.52 19.13 25.85
CA LYS A 525 -0.24 19.10 27.29
C LYS A 525 -1.02 20.21 27.99
N VAL A 526 -1.89 19.86 28.94
CA VAL A 526 -2.65 20.82 29.76
C VAL A 526 -2.49 20.46 31.22
N GLY A 527 -1.76 21.31 31.97
CA GLY A 527 -1.32 20.97 33.34
C GLY A 527 -0.53 19.66 33.35
N ASP A 528 -0.92 18.74 34.22
CA ASP A 528 -0.31 17.41 34.38
C ASP A 528 -1.01 16.31 33.54
N SER A 529 -1.77 16.72 32.51
CA SER A 529 -2.50 15.81 31.64
C SER A 529 -2.20 16.02 30.16
N TYR A 530 -2.46 15.00 29.37
CA TYR A 530 -2.21 14.97 27.93
C TYR A 530 -3.51 14.68 27.21
N LEU A 531 -3.94 15.59 26.34
CA LEU A 531 -5.13 15.42 25.52
C LEU A 531 -4.72 14.94 24.14
N VAL A 532 -5.39 13.92 23.64
CA VAL A 532 -5.29 13.43 22.27
C VAL A 532 -6.60 13.78 21.55
N PRO A 533 -6.67 14.91 20.81
CA PRO A 533 -7.88 15.29 20.08
C PRO A 533 -8.24 14.23 19.04
N LEU A 534 -9.51 13.94 18.84
CA LEU A 534 -9.93 13.09 17.72
C LEU A 534 -9.86 13.86 16.39
N SER A 535 -9.95 15.19 16.44
CA SER A 535 -9.98 16.10 15.29
C SER A 535 -8.62 16.24 14.60
N GLN A 536 -8.15 15.13 14.03
CA GLN A 536 -6.89 15.03 13.31
C GLN A 536 -6.94 13.87 12.28
N PRO A 537 -5.99 13.79 11.34
CA PRO A 537 -6.13 12.96 10.14
C PRO A 537 -6.31 11.45 10.36
N GLN A 538 -5.89 10.90 11.52
CA GLN A 538 -5.97 9.47 11.84
C GLN A 538 -7.06 9.15 12.87
N ARG A 539 -8.10 9.97 12.94
CA ARG A 539 -9.23 9.86 13.88
C ARG A 539 -9.77 8.43 14.03
N GLY A 540 -9.93 7.70 12.92
CA GLY A 540 -10.44 6.33 12.90
C GLY A 540 -9.61 5.30 13.69
N LEU A 541 -8.34 5.58 13.99
CA LEU A 541 -7.45 4.71 14.77
C LEU A 541 -7.36 5.09 16.25
N ILE A 542 -7.57 6.36 16.60
CA ILE A 542 -7.35 6.88 17.96
C ILE A 542 -8.18 6.15 19.02
N PRO A 543 -9.52 6.01 18.87
CA PRO A 543 -10.33 5.26 19.84
C PRO A 543 -9.97 3.79 19.93
N LEU A 544 -9.48 3.18 18.85
CA LEU A 544 -9.10 1.78 18.84
C LEU A 544 -7.92 1.48 19.75
N LEU A 545 -7.17 2.52 20.15
CA LEU A 545 -6.04 2.41 21.06
C LEU A 545 -6.30 3.08 22.42
N LEU A 546 -7.11 4.15 22.46
CA LEU A 546 -7.25 5.00 23.64
C LEU A 546 -8.58 4.87 24.38
N ASP A 547 -9.57 4.19 23.81
CA ASP A 547 -10.87 4.02 24.44
C ASP A 547 -10.91 2.77 25.32
N GLU A 548 -11.72 2.81 26.39
CA GLU A 548 -11.98 1.64 27.24
C GLU A 548 -12.62 0.46 26.48
N GLN A 549 -13.31 0.72 25.36
CA GLN A 549 -13.96 -0.30 24.54
C GLN A 549 -13.03 -0.91 23.47
N ALA A 550 -11.79 -0.41 23.37
CA ALA A 550 -10.79 -0.95 22.47
C ALA A 550 -10.55 -2.45 22.70
N VAL A 551 -10.47 -3.23 21.63
CA VAL A 551 -10.22 -4.68 21.73
C VAL A 551 -8.75 -4.98 21.97
N GLU A 552 -7.87 -4.30 21.23
CA GLU A 552 -6.41 -4.39 21.37
C GLU A 552 -5.89 -3.02 21.84
N GLY A 553 -6.42 -2.54 22.97
CA GLY A 553 -6.17 -1.18 23.47
C GLY A 553 -4.73 -0.94 23.94
N LEU A 554 -4.21 0.27 23.68
CA LEU A 554 -2.93 0.73 24.20
C LEU A 554 -3.07 1.18 25.66
N VAL A 555 -4.04 2.06 25.95
CA VAL A 555 -4.36 2.54 27.30
C VAL A 555 -5.76 3.13 27.32
N ALA A 556 -6.55 2.91 28.37
CA ALA A 556 -7.86 3.53 28.49
C ALA A 556 -7.74 4.98 29.00
N GLY A 557 -7.93 5.94 28.09
CA GLY A 557 -8.00 7.37 28.41
C GLY A 557 -9.41 7.81 28.80
N GLU A 558 -9.50 8.90 29.56
CA GLU A 558 -10.77 9.52 29.91
C GLU A 558 -11.35 10.26 28.70
N ARG A 559 -12.61 9.94 28.33
CA ARG A 559 -13.32 10.63 27.25
C ARG A 559 -13.61 12.08 27.64
N VAL A 560 -13.22 13.03 26.79
CA VAL A 560 -13.52 14.45 26.96
C VAL A 560 -14.73 14.82 26.10
N ALA A 561 -15.87 15.09 26.75
CA ALA A 561 -17.11 15.50 26.08
C ALA A 561 -17.04 16.95 25.56
N PRO A 562 -17.90 17.30 24.58
CA PRO A 562 -18.10 18.69 24.18
C PRO A 562 -18.47 19.59 25.37
N THR A 563 -17.82 20.75 25.47
CA THR A 563 -18.13 21.76 26.49
C THR A 563 -19.17 22.78 26.02
N LEU A 564 -19.30 22.94 24.70
CA LEU A 564 -20.29 23.83 24.09
C LEU A 564 -20.87 23.16 22.85
N THR A 565 -22.19 23.01 22.87
CA THR A 565 -23.03 22.68 21.73
C THR A 565 -24.10 23.77 21.58
N GLY A 566 -24.73 23.88 20.40
CA GLY A 566 -25.76 24.90 20.16
C GLY A 566 -25.22 26.33 20.08
N THR A 567 -26.04 27.34 20.39
CA THR A 567 -25.70 28.75 20.14
C THR A 567 -25.22 29.49 21.40
N ARG A 568 -24.09 30.19 21.30
CA ARG A 568 -23.58 31.18 22.25
C ARG A 568 -23.56 32.57 21.63
N ASN A 569 -24.23 33.53 22.25
CA ASN A 569 -24.11 34.95 21.91
C ASN A 569 -23.08 35.64 22.81
N GLY A 570 -22.30 36.55 22.25
CA GLY A 570 -21.27 37.30 22.97
C GLY A 570 -19.90 36.61 23.04
N PRO A 571 -18.93 37.23 23.72
CA PRO A 571 -17.55 36.75 23.77
C PRO A 571 -17.43 35.37 24.44
N LEU A 572 -16.53 34.54 23.94
CA LEU A 572 -16.10 33.28 24.57
C LEU A 572 -14.63 33.38 24.97
N VAL A 573 -14.35 33.25 26.27
CA VAL A 573 -12.98 33.24 26.79
C VAL A 573 -12.69 31.84 27.35
N VAL A 574 -11.67 31.19 26.80
CA VAL A 574 -11.26 29.83 27.18
C VAL A 574 -10.06 29.91 28.12
N SER A 575 -10.22 29.44 29.37
CA SER A 575 -9.18 29.45 30.40
C SER A 575 -8.67 28.06 30.80
N GLY A 576 -9.28 27.00 30.27
CA GLY A 576 -8.91 25.61 30.51
C GLY A 576 -9.02 24.82 29.21
N VAL A 577 -9.70 23.68 29.24
CA VAL A 577 -10.02 22.92 28.03
C VAL A 577 -11.45 23.25 27.60
N ALA A 578 -11.63 23.71 26.37
CA ALA A 578 -12.95 23.84 25.75
C ALA A 578 -13.00 23.04 24.45
N CYS A 579 -14.07 22.27 24.29
CA CYS A 579 -14.46 21.67 23.03
C CYS A 579 -15.79 22.25 22.53
N LEU A 580 -15.79 22.76 21.30
CA LEU A 580 -16.97 23.21 20.57
C LEU A 580 -17.29 22.16 19.52
N ASP A 581 -18.51 21.64 19.54
CA ASP A 581 -18.94 20.60 18.62
C ASP A 581 -20.32 20.95 18.06
N GLY A 582 -20.40 21.16 16.75
CA GLY A 582 -21.62 21.65 16.10
C GLY A 582 -22.14 22.98 16.67
N ALA A 583 -21.26 23.80 17.27
CA ALA A 583 -21.65 24.99 18.00
C ALA A 583 -21.72 26.23 17.09
N THR A 584 -22.52 27.23 17.48
CA THR A 584 -22.54 28.56 16.86
C THR A 584 -22.12 29.61 17.88
N VAL A 585 -21.03 30.32 17.64
CA VAL A 585 -20.59 31.46 18.47
C VAL A 585 -20.79 32.75 17.72
N ARG A 586 -21.52 33.70 18.31
CA ARG A 586 -21.72 35.07 17.77
C ARG A 586 -20.98 36.07 18.65
N GLY A 587 -19.67 36.19 18.42
CA GLY A 587 -18.77 37.04 19.20
C GLY A 587 -17.33 36.57 19.08
N PRO A 588 -16.38 37.32 19.66
CA PRO A 588 -14.97 36.97 19.64
C PRO A 588 -14.70 35.72 20.51
N VAL A 589 -13.79 34.86 20.05
CA VAL A 589 -13.27 33.72 20.80
C VAL A 589 -11.81 33.99 21.17
N GLN A 590 -11.49 33.96 22.46
CA GLN A 590 -10.14 34.17 22.97
C GLN A 590 -9.69 32.95 23.78
N VAL A 591 -8.56 32.34 23.40
CA VAL A 591 -7.91 31.25 24.14
C VAL A 591 -6.78 31.85 24.97
N ARG A 592 -6.87 31.71 26.30
CA ARG A 592 -5.85 32.23 27.21
C ARG A 592 -4.55 31.40 27.15
N PRO A 593 -3.42 31.97 27.58
CA PRO A 593 -2.19 31.21 27.72
C PRO A 593 -2.38 29.94 28.56
N GLY A 594 -1.83 28.82 28.09
CA GLY A 594 -1.96 27.50 28.73
C GLY A 594 -3.33 26.80 28.58
N ALA A 595 -4.32 27.46 27.97
CA ALA A 595 -5.63 26.87 27.68
C ALA A 595 -5.64 26.12 26.34
N ALA A 596 -6.59 25.22 26.15
CA ALA A 596 -6.74 24.42 24.93
C ALA A 596 -8.14 24.60 24.34
N LEU A 597 -8.21 24.84 23.03
CA LEU A 597 -9.47 24.94 22.29
C LEU A 597 -9.49 23.89 21.18
N ILE A 598 -10.53 23.06 21.16
CA ILE A 598 -10.86 22.11 20.09
C ILE A 598 -12.20 22.53 19.51
N VAL A 599 -12.30 22.67 18.19
CA VAL A 599 -13.52 23.12 17.49
C VAL A 599 -13.78 22.21 16.30
N ASN A 600 -14.96 21.58 16.28
CA ASN A 600 -15.40 20.64 15.26
C ASN A 600 -16.74 21.11 14.67
N GLY A 601 -16.88 21.11 13.35
CA GLY A 601 -18.17 21.31 12.68
C GLY A 601 -18.91 22.60 13.09
N SER A 602 -18.20 23.64 13.52
CA SER A 602 -18.79 24.79 14.23
C SER A 602 -18.76 26.07 13.39
N SER A 603 -19.61 27.03 13.76
CA SER A 603 -19.72 28.35 13.12
C SER A 603 -19.36 29.46 14.09
N ILE A 604 -18.35 30.28 13.76
CA ILE A 604 -17.90 31.39 14.59
C ILE A 604 -18.04 32.70 13.79
N ASN A 605 -18.88 33.61 14.28
CA ASN A 605 -19.03 34.96 13.74
C ASN A 605 -18.30 35.93 14.67
N GLY A 606 -17.02 36.16 14.38
CA GLY A 606 -16.11 36.95 15.20
C GLY A 606 -14.66 36.48 15.04
N PRO A 607 -13.68 37.25 15.57
CA PRO A 607 -12.28 36.86 15.56
C PRO A 607 -12.03 35.66 16.48
N VAL A 608 -11.09 34.80 16.10
CA VAL A 608 -10.55 33.70 16.94
C VAL A 608 -9.09 33.98 17.20
N ASP A 609 -8.71 34.14 18.47
CA ASP A 609 -7.35 34.44 18.90
C ASP A 609 -6.87 33.40 19.92
N ALA A 610 -5.87 32.61 19.55
CA ALA A 610 -5.18 31.66 20.40
C ALA A 610 -3.73 32.09 20.64
N THR A 611 -3.52 32.91 21.67
CA THR A 611 -2.21 33.45 22.03
C THR A 611 -1.65 32.74 23.26
N GLY A 612 -0.47 32.11 23.13
CA GLY A 612 0.17 31.34 24.21
C GLY A 612 -0.59 30.06 24.61
N ALA A 613 -1.57 29.64 23.82
CA ALA A 613 -2.41 28.48 24.11
C ALA A 613 -1.58 27.20 24.25
N ALA A 614 -2.02 26.27 25.09
CA ALA A 614 -1.46 24.93 25.18
C ALA A 614 -1.70 24.12 23.89
N GLY A 615 -2.81 24.38 23.19
CA GLY A 615 -3.11 23.79 21.89
C GLY A 615 -4.34 24.43 21.25
N PHE A 616 -4.39 24.43 19.92
CA PHE A 616 -5.49 25.02 19.16
C PHE A 616 -5.83 24.13 17.97
N VAL A 617 -7.03 23.57 17.99
CA VAL A 617 -7.55 22.67 16.95
C VAL A 617 -8.86 23.26 16.42
N LEU A 618 -8.92 23.49 15.13
CA LEU A 618 -10.07 24.02 14.41
C LEU A 618 -10.25 23.18 13.13
N THR A 619 -11.35 22.43 13.06
CA THR A 619 -11.60 21.51 11.96
C THR A 619 -13.04 21.61 11.46
N ASP A 620 -13.20 21.47 10.15
CA ASP A 620 -14.49 21.50 9.44
C ASP A 620 -15.42 22.64 9.88
N SER A 621 -14.84 23.81 10.18
CA SER A 621 -15.56 24.91 10.80
C SER A 621 -15.61 26.14 9.89
N ARG A 622 -16.66 26.94 10.05
CA ARG A 622 -16.80 28.23 9.38
C ARG A 622 -16.45 29.36 10.33
N VAL A 623 -15.51 30.22 9.95
CA VAL A 623 -15.16 31.41 10.72
C VAL A 623 -15.36 32.66 9.86
N ASN A 624 -16.23 33.56 10.30
CA ASN A 624 -16.39 34.89 9.73
C ASN A 624 -15.64 35.90 10.62
N GLY A 625 -14.35 36.08 10.35
CA GLY A 625 -13.41 36.85 11.16
C GLY A 625 -11.98 36.34 11.01
N PRO A 626 -10.99 37.10 11.53
CA PRO A 626 -9.59 36.66 11.52
C PRO A 626 -9.37 35.46 12.45
N VAL A 627 -8.49 34.53 12.05
CA VAL A 627 -8.03 33.40 12.89
C VAL A 627 -6.53 33.58 13.14
N ARG A 628 -6.13 33.61 14.41
CA ARG A 628 -4.73 33.79 14.81
C ARG A 628 -4.33 32.74 15.84
N ALA A 629 -3.20 32.09 15.58
CA ALA A 629 -2.47 31.27 16.55
C ALA A 629 -1.08 31.88 16.73
N THR A 630 -0.79 32.38 17.93
CA THR A 630 0.46 33.10 18.22
C THR A 630 1.16 32.48 19.42
N GLY A 631 2.39 32.01 19.26
CA GLY A 631 3.18 31.46 20.35
C GLY A 631 2.53 30.26 21.05
N THR A 632 1.72 29.48 20.33
CA THR A 632 1.08 28.27 20.86
C THR A 632 2.15 27.26 21.30
N GLN A 633 2.02 26.75 22.52
CA GLN A 633 2.97 25.84 23.18
C GLN A 633 2.71 24.35 22.91
N GLY A 634 1.77 24.04 22.03
CA GLY A 634 1.48 22.69 21.57
C GLY A 634 0.94 22.71 20.14
N PRO A 635 0.17 21.70 19.72
CA PRO A 635 -0.23 21.59 18.33
C PRO A 635 -1.21 22.70 17.92
N VAL A 636 -0.97 23.23 16.72
CA VAL A 636 -1.93 24.01 15.95
C VAL A 636 -2.41 23.13 14.79
N VAL A 637 -3.72 22.87 14.72
CA VAL A 637 -4.34 22.03 13.70
C VAL A 637 -5.50 22.80 13.08
N LEU A 638 -5.35 23.20 11.81
CA LEU A 638 -6.34 23.88 11.00
C LEU A 638 -6.63 23.01 9.78
N VAL A 639 -7.73 22.25 9.80
CA VAL A 639 -8.05 21.30 8.71
C VAL A 639 -9.48 21.47 8.19
N GLY A 640 -9.64 21.63 6.87
CA GLY A 640 -10.97 21.63 6.24
C GLY A 640 -11.84 22.85 6.55
N ASN A 641 -11.28 23.95 7.07
CA ASN A 641 -12.07 25.11 7.50
C ASN A 641 -12.44 26.04 6.35
N GLN A 642 -13.53 26.80 6.53
CA GLN A 642 -13.90 27.93 5.68
C GLN A 642 -13.75 29.23 6.47
N VAL A 643 -12.71 30.01 6.17
CA VAL A 643 -12.40 31.26 6.88
C VAL A 643 -12.62 32.45 5.96
N THR A 644 -13.49 33.37 6.36
CA THR A 644 -13.62 34.70 5.75
C THR A 644 -12.87 35.71 6.62
N GLY A 645 -11.62 35.97 6.25
CA GLY A 645 -10.68 36.76 7.03
C GLY A 645 -9.24 36.25 6.91
N PRO A 646 -8.26 36.99 7.45
CA PRO A 646 -6.86 36.55 7.45
C PRO A 646 -6.65 35.38 8.42
N VAL A 647 -5.79 34.43 8.02
CA VAL A 647 -5.33 33.32 8.88
C VAL A 647 -3.83 33.50 9.15
N GLY A 648 -3.45 33.47 10.42
CA GLY A 648 -2.07 33.63 10.87
C GLY A 648 -1.63 32.55 11.85
N VAL A 649 -0.50 31.90 11.59
CA VAL A 649 0.17 30.96 12.51
C VAL A 649 1.60 31.44 12.75
N VAL A 650 1.88 31.95 13.95
CA VAL A 650 3.12 32.68 14.26
C VAL A 650 3.80 32.10 15.48
N GLY A 651 5.08 31.74 15.35
CA GLY A 651 5.93 31.40 16.49
C GLY A 651 5.54 30.12 17.25
N SER A 652 4.88 29.15 16.62
CA SER A 652 4.61 27.84 17.24
C SER A 652 5.86 26.94 17.19
N GLY A 653 6.25 26.36 18.34
CA GLY A 653 7.60 25.81 18.53
C GLY A 653 7.73 24.33 18.93
N VAL A 654 6.63 23.62 19.19
CA VAL A 654 6.69 22.26 19.79
C VAL A 654 6.48 21.14 18.78
N VAL A 655 5.53 21.32 17.85
CA VAL A 655 5.27 20.42 16.74
C VAL A 655 4.88 21.24 15.52
N ALA A 656 5.22 20.76 14.32
CA ALA A 656 4.83 21.42 13.07
C ALA A 656 3.31 21.67 13.05
N PRO A 657 2.86 22.93 12.88
CA PRO A 657 1.46 23.23 12.65
C PRO A 657 0.93 22.49 11.43
N LEU A 658 -0.27 21.93 11.53
CA LEU A 658 -0.97 21.30 10.40
C LEU A 658 -1.97 22.31 9.85
N VAL A 659 -1.76 22.77 8.62
CA VAL A 659 -2.66 23.68 7.91
C VAL A 659 -3.00 23.05 6.57
N ALA A 660 -4.12 22.33 6.50
CA ALA A 660 -4.45 21.44 5.39
C ALA A 660 -5.90 21.59 4.90
N GLY A 661 -6.11 21.62 3.59
CA GLY A 661 -7.46 21.59 3.01
C GLY A 661 -8.39 22.76 3.40
N ASN A 662 -7.85 23.89 3.87
CA ASN A 662 -8.67 25.04 4.25
C ASN A 662 -9.04 25.89 3.03
N THR A 663 -10.21 26.53 3.07
CA THR A 663 -10.59 27.63 2.18
C THR A 663 -10.48 28.94 2.95
N VAL A 664 -9.56 29.81 2.53
CA VAL A 664 -9.27 31.10 3.18
C VAL A 664 -9.58 32.24 2.22
N ASN A 665 -10.66 32.96 2.50
CA ASN A 665 -11.02 34.20 1.83
C ASN A 665 -10.29 35.37 2.50
N GLY A 666 -8.97 35.44 2.30
CA GLY A 666 -8.04 36.37 2.94
C GLY A 666 -6.59 35.91 2.78
N PRO A 667 -5.60 36.63 3.35
CA PRO A 667 -4.21 36.17 3.34
C PRO A 667 -3.97 35.02 4.32
N LEU A 668 -3.04 34.12 3.97
CA LEU A 668 -2.53 33.05 4.83
C LEU A 668 -1.05 33.33 5.16
N THR A 669 -0.74 33.57 6.43
CA THR A 669 0.61 33.95 6.87
C THR A 669 1.15 33.00 7.92
N CYS A 670 2.37 32.50 7.70
CA CYS A 670 3.06 31.69 8.69
C CYS A 670 4.50 32.13 8.85
N THR A 671 4.89 32.52 10.06
CA THR A 671 6.21 33.10 10.34
C THR A 671 6.76 32.59 11.66
N GLY A 672 8.08 32.35 11.70
CA GLY A 672 8.79 31.98 12.94
C GLY A 672 8.39 30.65 13.58
N ASN A 673 7.62 29.80 12.88
CA ASN A 673 7.27 28.47 13.40
C ASN A 673 8.47 27.52 13.25
N SER A 674 8.70 26.68 14.23
CA SER A 674 9.76 25.67 14.19
C SER A 674 9.29 24.39 14.86
N PRO A 675 9.11 23.27 14.11
CA PRO A 675 9.30 23.15 12.66
C PRO A 675 8.29 23.98 11.84
N ALA A 676 8.61 24.20 10.56
CA ALA A 676 7.71 24.91 9.64
C ALA A 676 6.36 24.15 9.48
N PRO A 677 5.25 24.86 9.20
CA PRO A 677 3.95 24.20 9.02
C PRO A 677 3.93 23.26 7.82
N THR A 678 3.06 22.25 7.88
CA THR A 678 2.83 21.27 6.81
C THR A 678 1.34 21.20 6.47
N ASN A 679 1.01 20.72 5.27
CA ASN A 679 -0.35 20.47 4.81
C ASN A 679 -0.63 18.98 4.54
N MET A 680 0.32 18.09 4.82
CA MET A 680 0.25 16.66 4.45
C MET A 680 -0.15 16.45 2.98
N GLU A 681 0.36 17.27 2.07
CA GLU A 681 0.05 17.20 0.64
C GLU A 681 -1.44 17.45 0.31
N VAL A 682 -2.20 18.04 1.25
CA VAL A 682 -3.59 18.46 1.06
C VAL A 682 -3.64 19.99 0.95
N ALA A 683 -3.67 20.49 -0.28
CA ALA A 683 -3.56 21.90 -0.59
C ALA A 683 -4.63 22.77 0.07
N ASN A 684 -4.24 23.99 0.47
CA ASN A 684 -5.19 25.03 0.90
C ASN A 684 -5.63 25.88 -0.31
N SER A 685 -6.90 26.27 -0.34
CA SER A 685 -7.45 27.25 -1.29
C SER A 685 -7.44 28.63 -0.64
N VAL A 686 -6.65 29.57 -1.17
CA VAL A 686 -6.47 30.90 -0.57
C VAL A 686 -6.70 31.97 -1.64
N SER A 687 -7.63 32.90 -1.41
CA SER A 687 -7.91 34.00 -2.35
C SER A 687 -6.98 35.20 -2.20
N GLY A 688 -6.34 35.34 -1.03
CA GLY A 688 -5.28 36.32 -0.78
C GLY A 688 -3.86 35.74 -0.92
N PRO A 689 -2.82 36.55 -0.67
CA PRO A 689 -1.43 36.08 -0.72
C PRO A 689 -1.12 35.05 0.38
N LYS A 690 -0.29 34.06 0.02
CA LYS A 690 0.39 33.15 0.96
C LYS A 690 1.79 33.69 1.27
N PHE A 691 2.12 33.87 2.54
CA PHE A 691 3.39 34.48 2.97
C PHE A 691 4.31 33.53 3.73
N SER A 692 5.62 33.74 3.53
CA SER A 692 6.73 33.09 4.28
C SER A 692 6.59 31.56 4.31
N GLN A 693 6.51 30.93 5.49
CA GLN A 693 6.51 29.46 5.63
C GLN A 693 5.25 28.81 5.03
N CYS A 694 4.18 29.58 4.83
CA CYS A 694 2.94 29.09 4.22
C CYS A 694 2.88 29.29 2.70
N ALA A 695 3.93 29.85 2.07
CA ALA A 695 3.95 30.08 0.62
C ALA A 695 3.75 28.80 -0.20
N GLN A 696 4.19 27.65 0.32
CA GLN A 696 4.15 26.34 -0.34
C GLN A 696 2.98 25.44 0.10
N LEU A 697 2.09 25.90 1.00
CA LEU A 697 0.98 25.10 1.56
C LEU A 697 -0.34 25.18 0.80
#